data_AF-A0AAV6IDT4-F1
#
_entry.id   AF-A0AAV6IDT4-F1
#
_cell.length_a   1.000
_cell.length_b   1.000
_cell.length_c   1.000
_cell.angle_alpha   90.00
_cell.angle_beta   90.00
_cell.angle_gamma   90.00
#
_symmetry.space_group_name_H-M   'P 1'
#
loop_
_entity.id
_entity.type
_entity.pdbx_description
1 polymer ?
#
loop_
_entity_poly.entity_id
_entity_poly.type
_entity_poly.pdbx_seq_one_letter_code
_entity_poly.pdbx_strand_id
1 'polypeptide(L)'
;MNCIFPFKEKPESRKAKSSEEVVIAKEHNLRVFSYSELKTATDNFNSSLKLGEDGFGSVYKATIRHPKGKEGVPTAVAIKRFTGERVIYRDFKPSNVLLDEYFKPKLSDCGLTKKGPDYDHISTEVAGTIGYIAPEYLSTGHLSVKCDVYSFGVVLYEILAGRRQLESLDRDLPLEDQLLLEWVKLHPADSKGFSTIIDARLENQYSLSAARKIAKLADTCLNKYPKYRPRMSQVVEILKQVMEESVEESFSEKRRSESSASSNLVALNKHSDQMGDIDTSRRMKGFLKPDEQNLYALDPKSRGEEDLECLQSQVHQYSDPPIGIFGRGSTSGNAPEEGVLSMGELINEMGEAEDEGSLNEVTQSFYEELLEEISLGELEETPPDQRELEESYCHLLKVPPTISHHFSILCVLDLSSTEINSLPQSISRLVALQKLFLRSCELLMELPPEIGELVNLEVLDLEGTEIMCLPKEIANLVNLTCLKVSFYGYANQTVIPRRVLSNLSILIELIIDVTPFGEWWEVEAIVDDLCSLKELRTLQLYLPTAEPLEELTLIFPGLANFRFTVGRHEEHFISRLPQDVEEEFNNREKLEKVLKYLNGNSIPNGVTEVLKHANAFFLQRHWTAKSLSEFGNKNMTQVKFCLVMECNEFWSIIDSEQFNQGKDGRGESEDFEYFDEANVLGSLERLIIRYMKNMESIWKGPIGKGSLSNLKSLALHTCPKLTTLFTVDMLINLTNLEELIVEDCPKLDSLVSLKSTGSKPGLFLRSLKKISLLELPELASISGSLCIAPNLERMVIFYCPKLEKLSTMEVSSTDLKVIKGEKEWWDALKWYESDLSTEHEDYLARLFIPLRRDRDLMAQLTKD
;
A
#
# COMPACT_ATOMS: atom_id res chain seq x y z
N MET A 1 -22.73 -13.38 -22.37
CA MET A 1 -22.55 -14.15 -23.62
C MET A 1 -21.51 -15.23 -23.35
N ASN A 2 -21.76 -16.49 -23.70
CA ASN A 2 -20.72 -17.52 -23.58
C ASN A 2 -19.62 -17.23 -24.62
N CYS A 3 -18.39 -17.03 -24.15
CA CYS A 3 -17.23 -16.76 -25.01
C CYS A 3 -16.61 -18.09 -25.47
N ILE A 4 -16.45 -18.25 -26.79
CA ILE A 4 -15.74 -19.39 -27.35
C ILE A 4 -14.29 -18.96 -27.61
N PHE A 5 -13.35 -19.63 -26.93
CA PHE A 5 -11.90 -19.39 -26.96
C PHE A 5 -11.26 -19.80 -28.32
N PRO A 6 -10.04 -19.32 -28.62
CA PRO A 6 -9.67 -18.80 -29.94
C PRO A 6 -9.46 -19.84 -31.04
N PHE A 7 -9.71 -19.42 -32.29
CA PHE A 7 -9.50 -20.21 -33.50
C PHE A 7 -8.54 -19.50 -34.47
N LYS A 8 -7.61 -20.26 -35.08
CA LYS A 8 -6.62 -19.80 -36.08
C LYS A 8 -6.84 -20.50 -37.42
N GLU A 9 -6.94 -19.73 -38.50
CA GLU A 9 -7.03 -20.25 -39.87
C GLU A 9 -5.67 -20.86 -40.26
N LYS A 10 -5.64 -22.18 -40.52
CA LYS A 10 -4.45 -22.84 -41.09
C LYS A 10 -4.57 -22.80 -42.62
N PRO A 11 -3.51 -22.41 -43.36
CA PRO A 11 -3.50 -22.51 -44.81
C PRO A 11 -3.70 -23.96 -45.25
N GLU A 12 -4.46 -24.18 -46.32
CA GLU A 12 -5.01 -25.48 -46.78
C GLU A 12 -3.97 -26.58 -47.10
N SER A 13 -2.67 -26.36 -46.87
CA SER A 13 -1.60 -27.30 -47.22
C SER A 13 -1.08 -28.19 -46.09
N ARG A 14 -1.59 -28.10 -44.84
CA ARG A 14 -1.17 -29.00 -43.74
C ARG A 14 -2.34 -29.72 -43.08
N LYS A 15 -2.73 -30.86 -43.67
CA LYS A 15 -3.55 -31.88 -43.02
C LYS A 15 -2.74 -32.62 -41.96
N ALA A 16 -2.76 -32.12 -40.74
CA ALA A 16 -2.64 -32.92 -39.52
C ALA A 16 -3.29 -32.13 -38.37
N LYS A 17 -4.35 -32.69 -37.77
CA LYS A 17 -4.75 -32.29 -36.42
C LYS A 17 -3.58 -32.68 -35.52
N SER A 18 -2.95 -31.73 -34.82
CA SER A 18 -2.02 -32.07 -33.75
C SER A 18 -2.82 -32.87 -32.72
N SER A 19 -2.35 -34.08 -32.44
CA SER A 19 -3.00 -35.03 -31.53
C SER A 19 -3.19 -34.46 -30.11
N GLU A 20 -2.41 -33.46 -29.71
CA GLU A 20 -2.43 -32.84 -28.38
C GLU A 20 -3.65 -31.94 -28.12
N GLU A 21 -4.11 -31.14 -29.09
CA GLU A 21 -5.24 -30.21 -28.89
C GLU A 21 -6.57 -30.96 -28.65
N VAL A 22 -6.71 -32.14 -29.24
CA VAL A 22 -7.88 -33.02 -29.06
C VAL A 22 -7.83 -33.77 -27.71
N VAL A 23 -6.63 -33.99 -27.16
CA VAL A 23 -6.44 -34.62 -25.85
C VAL A 23 -6.78 -33.63 -24.74
N ILE A 24 -6.27 -32.40 -24.81
CA ILE A 24 -6.55 -31.32 -23.83
C ILE A 24 -8.05 -30.98 -23.80
N ALA A 25 -8.70 -30.89 -24.97
CA ALA A 25 -10.14 -30.63 -25.03
C ALA A 25 -10.99 -31.76 -24.42
N LYS A 26 -10.52 -33.01 -24.49
CA LYS A 26 -11.21 -34.16 -23.86
C LYS A 26 -11.00 -34.21 -22.35
N GLU A 27 -9.82 -33.87 -21.84
CA GLU A 27 -9.54 -33.80 -20.40
C GLU A 27 -10.39 -32.72 -19.70
N HIS A 28 -10.66 -31.60 -20.37
CA HIS A 28 -11.44 -30.48 -19.82
C HIS A 28 -12.91 -30.44 -20.29
N ASN A 29 -13.42 -31.50 -20.92
CA ASN A 29 -14.82 -31.60 -21.36
C ASN A 29 -15.28 -30.46 -22.32
N LEU A 30 -14.37 -29.95 -23.17
CA LEU A 30 -14.60 -28.82 -24.08
C LEU A 30 -15.06 -29.29 -25.47
N ARG A 31 -16.03 -28.58 -26.07
CA ARG A 31 -16.48 -28.84 -27.46
C ARG A 31 -15.54 -28.19 -28.46
N VAL A 32 -15.01 -29.00 -29.38
CA VAL A 32 -14.22 -28.53 -30.52
C VAL A 32 -15.13 -28.22 -31.70
N PHE A 33 -15.10 -26.98 -32.20
CA PHE A 33 -15.91 -26.51 -33.32
C PHE A 33 -15.13 -26.59 -34.64
N SER A 34 -15.84 -26.85 -35.75
CA SER A 34 -15.22 -26.80 -37.10
C SER A 34 -15.25 -25.39 -37.69
N TYR A 35 -14.31 -25.08 -38.59
CA TYR A 35 -14.30 -23.78 -39.30
C TYR A 35 -15.61 -23.54 -40.06
N SER A 36 -16.10 -24.56 -40.78
CA SER A 36 -17.38 -24.49 -41.50
C SER A 36 -18.56 -24.17 -40.57
N GLU A 37 -18.54 -24.68 -39.35
CA GLU A 37 -19.59 -24.45 -38.35
C GLU A 37 -19.54 -23.01 -37.82
N LEU A 38 -18.36 -22.50 -37.45
CA LEU A 38 -18.21 -21.12 -36.99
C LEU A 38 -18.46 -20.10 -38.11
N LYS A 39 -18.03 -20.40 -39.34
CA LYS A 39 -18.29 -19.60 -40.54
C LYS A 39 -19.79 -19.53 -40.83
N THR A 40 -20.53 -20.62 -40.66
CA THR A 40 -21.99 -20.62 -40.82
C THR A 40 -22.68 -19.87 -39.68
N ALA A 41 -22.21 -20.04 -38.44
CA ALA A 41 -22.80 -19.39 -37.26
C ALA A 41 -22.61 -17.86 -37.22
N THR A 42 -21.60 -17.34 -37.90
CA THR A 42 -21.26 -15.91 -38.01
C THR A 42 -21.71 -15.28 -39.33
N ASP A 43 -22.48 -15.98 -40.15
CA ASP A 43 -22.85 -15.56 -41.51
C ASP A 43 -21.62 -15.12 -42.33
N ASN A 44 -20.63 -16.02 -42.43
CA ASN A 44 -19.36 -15.78 -43.08
C ASN A 44 -18.56 -14.61 -42.47
N PHE A 45 -18.58 -14.47 -41.14
CA PHE A 45 -17.94 -13.35 -40.41
C PHE A 45 -18.41 -11.99 -40.93
N ASN A 46 -19.73 -11.83 -41.04
CA ASN A 46 -20.36 -10.60 -41.51
C ASN A 46 -19.96 -9.40 -40.63
N SER A 47 -19.51 -8.30 -41.23
CA SER A 47 -19.09 -7.10 -40.51
C SER A 47 -20.21 -6.47 -39.70
N SER A 48 -21.48 -6.67 -40.08
CA SER A 48 -22.63 -6.19 -39.31
C SER A 48 -22.84 -6.92 -37.97
N LEU A 49 -22.20 -8.08 -37.80
CA LEU A 49 -22.21 -8.87 -36.57
C LEU A 49 -20.95 -8.66 -35.72
N LYS A 50 -20.03 -7.78 -36.15
CA LYS A 50 -18.78 -7.48 -35.43
C LYS A 50 -19.10 -6.66 -34.17
N LEU A 51 -18.63 -7.17 -33.03
CA LEU A 51 -18.81 -6.56 -31.70
C LEU A 51 -17.66 -5.63 -31.32
N GLY A 52 -16.46 -5.86 -31.87
CA GLY A 52 -15.26 -5.07 -31.59
C GLY A 52 -14.01 -5.66 -32.22
N GLU A 53 -12.90 -4.93 -32.19
CA GLU A 53 -11.59 -5.37 -32.65
C GLU A 53 -10.50 -4.82 -31.74
N ASP A 54 -9.58 -5.69 -31.35
CA ASP A 54 -8.35 -5.35 -30.64
C ASP A 54 -7.13 -5.81 -31.43
N GLY A 55 -5.91 -5.58 -30.91
CA GLY A 55 -4.67 -6.03 -31.56
C GLY A 55 -4.59 -7.55 -31.79
N PHE A 56 -5.47 -8.33 -31.17
CA PHE A 56 -5.55 -9.78 -31.29
C PHE A 56 -6.68 -10.24 -32.23
N GLY A 57 -7.46 -9.33 -32.81
CA GLY A 57 -8.41 -9.60 -33.89
C GLY A 57 -9.86 -9.18 -33.60
N SER A 58 -10.75 -9.55 -34.52
CA SER A 58 -12.15 -9.12 -34.53
C SER A 58 -13.07 -10.10 -33.79
N VAL A 59 -13.99 -9.60 -32.96
CA VAL A 59 -15.01 -10.39 -32.27
C VAL A 59 -16.35 -10.28 -33.00
N TYR A 60 -17.03 -11.39 -33.25
CA TYR A 60 -18.31 -11.48 -33.96
C TYR A 60 -19.39 -12.11 -33.08
N LYS A 61 -20.61 -11.61 -33.17
CA LYS A 61 -21.82 -12.22 -32.61
C LYS A 61 -22.26 -13.39 -33.49
N ALA A 62 -22.58 -14.52 -32.87
CA ALA A 62 -23.04 -15.73 -33.57
C ALA A 62 -24.07 -16.50 -32.75
N THR A 63 -24.75 -17.45 -33.39
CA THR A 63 -25.70 -18.35 -32.73
C THR A 63 -25.35 -19.80 -33.04
N ILE A 64 -25.14 -20.62 -32.01
CA ILE A 64 -24.75 -22.03 -32.16
C ILE A 64 -25.80 -22.96 -31.54
N ARG A 65 -26.02 -24.12 -32.16
CA ARG A 65 -26.93 -25.17 -31.68
C ARG A 65 -26.14 -26.36 -31.10
N HIS A 66 -26.63 -26.98 -30.01
CA HIS A 66 -25.98 -28.12 -29.37
C HIS A 66 -26.35 -29.47 -30.05
N PRO A 67 -25.43 -30.46 -30.18
CA PRO A 67 -25.67 -31.67 -30.97
C PRO A 67 -26.33 -32.84 -30.23
N LYS A 68 -26.64 -32.72 -28.93
CA LYS A 68 -27.18 -33.84 -28.14
C LYS A 68 -28.53 -33.48 -27.51
N GLY A 69 -29.57 -34.24 -27.90
CA GLY A 69 -30.90 -34.23 -27.29
C GLY A 69 -31.89 -33.29 -27.98
N LYS A 70 -33.14 -33.74 -28.14
CA LYS A 70 -34.22 -33.06 -28.87
C LYS A 70 -34.41 -31.61 -28.40
N GLU A 71 -34.45 -30.68 -29.36
CA GLU A 71 -34.63 -29.22 -29.23
C GLU A 71 -33.56 -28.46 -28.43
N GLY A 72 -32.33 -28.41 -28.96
CA GLY A 72 -31.28 -27.52 -28.45
C GLY A 72 -31.59 -26.04 -28.73
N VAL A 73 -31.86 -25.27 -27.68
CA VAL A 73 -32.07 -23.81 -27.70
C VAL A 73 -30.88 -23.12 -28.41
N PRO A 74 -31.12 -22.22 -29.39
CA PRO A 74 -30.05 -21.45 -30.02
C PRO A 74 -29.37 -20.55 -28.98
N THR A 75 -28.07 -20.75 -28.75
CA THR A 75 -27.31 -19.94 -27.79
C THR A 75 -26.54 -18.85 -28.52
N ALA A 76 -26.77 -17.60 -28.12
CA ALA A 76 -25.98 -16.47 -28.59
C ALA A 76 -24.58 -16.49 -27.96
N VAL A 77 -23.56 -16.45 -28.81
CA VAL A 77 -22.14 -16.55 -28.43
C VAL A 77 -21.34 -15.44 -29.09
N ALA A 78 -20.22 -15.07 -28.47
CA ALA A 78 -19.21 -14.22 -29.08
C ALA A 78 -18.06 -15.10 -29.58
N ILE A 79 -17.71 -14.94 -30.86
CA ILE A 79 -16.63 -15.67 -31.53
C ILE A 79 -15.51 -14.69 -31.85
N LYS A 80 -14.35 -14.87 -31.23
CA LYS A 80 -13.15 -14.08 -31.54
C LYS A 80 -12.40 -14.71 -32.71
N ARG A 81 -12.27 -13.96 -33.81
CA ARG A 81 -11.44 -14.30 -34.97
C ARG A 81 -10.09 -13.63 -34.81
N PHE A 82 -9.06 -14.43 -34.57
CA PHE A 82 -7.69 -13.94 -34.50
C PHE A 82 -7.20 -13.57 -35.91
N THR A 83 -6.60 -12.40 -36.07
CA THR A 83 -6.00 -11.97 -37.36
C THR A 83 -4.64 -12.64 -37.62
N GLY A 84 -4.09 -13.33 -36.61
CA GLY A 84 -2.77 -13.96 -36.70
C GLY A 84 -1.62 -12.95 -36.74
N GLU A 85 -1.92 -11.69 -36.44
CA GLU A 85 -1.00 -10.57 -36.54
C GLU A 85 0.00 -10.59 -35.39
N ARG A 86 1.21 -10.07 -35.65
CA ARG A 86 2.21 -9.87 -34.60
C ARG A 86 1.68 -8.80 -33.67
N VAL A 87 1.78 -9.02 -32.36
CA VAL A 87 1.37 -8.05 -31.33
C VAL A 87 2.59 -7.81 -30.44
N ILE A 88 2.81 -6.55 -30.08
CA ILE A 88 3.89 -6.11 -29.19
C ILE A 88 3.24 -5.58 -27.92
N TYR A 89 3.57 -6.19 -26.79
CA TYR A 89 2.97 -5.91 -25.49
C TYR A 89 3.46 -4.60 -24.89
N ARG A 90 4.76 -4.30 -25.06
CA ARG A 90 5.43 -3.02 -24.76
C ARG A 90 5.61 -2.69 -23.27
N ASP A 91 4.87 -3.33 -22.37
CA ASP A 91 5.04 -3.16 -20.92
C ASP A 91 5.08 -4.50 -20.15
N PHE A 92 5.93 -5.43 -20.60
CA PHE A 92 6.06 -6.73 -19.95
C PHE A 92 6.92 -6.62 -18.68
N LYS A 93 6.32 -6.78 -17.51
CA LYS A 93 6.93 -6.68 -16.18
C LYS A 93 6.16 -7.54 -15.16
N PRO A 94 6.73 -7.85 -13.98
CA PRO A 94 6.06 -8.74 -13.04
C PRO A 94 4.71 -8.22 -12.52
N SER A 95 4.55 -6.91 -12.33
CA SER A 95 3.27 -6.31 -11.88
C SER A 95 2.14 -6.45 -12.90
N ASN A 96 2.46 -6.73 -14.17
CA ASN A 96 1.50 -7.00 -15.24
C ASN A 96 1.27 -8.51 -15.47
N VAL A 97 1.85 -9.38 -14.63
CA VAL A 97 1.63 -10.83 -14.64
C VAL A 97 0.85 -11.21 -13.39
N LEU A 98 -0.47 -11.34 -13.53
CA LEU A 98 -1.35 -11.79 -12.44
C LEU A 98 -1.30 -13.30 -12.30
N LEU A 99 -1.49 -13.80 -11.07
CA LEU A 99 -1.60 -15.23 -10.79
C LEU A 99 -3.05 -15.54 -10.40
N ASP A 100 -3.61 -16.61 -10.97
CA ASP A 100 -4.90 -17.12 -10.52
C ASP A 100 -4.75 -18.05 -9.29
N GLU A 101 -5.87 -18.60 -8.81
CA GLU A 101 -5.93 -19.47 -7.63
C GLU A 101 -5.04 -20.72 -7.71
N TYR A 102 -4.58 -21.10 -8.91
CA TYR A 102 -3.68 -22.22 -9.16
C TYR A 102 -2.24 -21.77 -9.48
N PHE A 103 -1.89 -20.51 -9.18
CA PHE A 103 -0.61 -19.91 -9.53
C PHE A 103 -0.32 -19.92 -11.03
N LYS A 104 -1.37 -19.93 -11.88
CA LYS A 104 -1.19 -19.86 -13.33
C LYS A 104 -1.08 -18.40 -13.77
N PRO A 105 -0.01 -18.01 -14.49
CA PRO A 105 0.19 -16.63 -14.89
C PRO A 105 -0.78 -16.19 -16.00
N LYS A 106 -1.30 -14.96 -15.87
CA LYS A 106 -2.15 -14.26 -16.83
C LYS A 106 -1.65 -12.84 -17.02
N LEU A 107 -1.47 -12.42 -18.26
CA LEU A 107 -1.09 -11.05 -18.58
C LEU A 107 -2.27 -10.08 -18.40
N SER A 108 -2.01 -8.96 -17.75
CA SER A 108 -2.97 -7.88 -17.47
C SER A 108 -2.41 -6.53 -17.91
N ASP A 109 -3.29 -5.58 -18.21
CA ASP A 109 -2.92 -4.25 -18.71
C ASP A 109 -2.34 -4.27 -20.14
N CYS A 110 -3.25 -4.38 -21.11
CA CYS A 110 -2.93 -4.26 -22.53
C CYS A 110 -3.02 -2.82 -23.05
N GLY A 111 -3.07 -1.80 -22.18
CA GLY A 111 -3.30 -0.40 -22.56
C GLY A 111 -2.25 0.17 -23.51
N LEU A 112 -1.03 -0.38 -23.46
CA LEU A 112 0.11 0.04 -24.28
C LEU A 112 0.38 -0.91 -25.48
N THR A 113 -0.42 -1.96 -25.64
CA THR A 113 -0.23 -2.98 -26.67
C THR A 113 -0.39 -2.39 -28.08
N LYS A 114 0.56 -2.69 -28.97
CA LYS A 114 0.51 -2.28 -30.38
C LYS A 114 0.48 -3.47 -31.32
N LYS A 115 -0.25 -3.32 -32.42
CA LYS A 115 -0.12 -4.21 -33.57
C LYS A 115 1.31 -4.11 -34.07
N GLY A 116 2.01 -5.24 -34.10
CA GLY A 116 3.38 -5.39 -34.56
C GLY A 116 3.51 -5.16 -36.07
N PRO A 117 4.71 -4.77 -36.53
CA PRO A 117 4.93 -4.40 -37.93
C PRO A 117 4.88 -5.61 -38.85
N ASP A 118 4.51 -5.39 -40.11
CA ASP A 118 4.73 -6.37 -41.19
C ASP A 118 6.24 -6.52 -41.50
N TYR A 119 7.02 -5.46 -41.25
CA TYR A 119 8.48 -5.36 -41.40
C TYR A 119 9.23 -5.46 -40.04
N ASP A 120 10.42 -4.86 -39.91
CA ASP A 120 11.33 -5.06 -38.78
C ASP A 120 10.97 -4.29 -37.49
N HIS A 121 10.37 -3.09 -37.59
CA HIS A 121 10.04 -2.24 -36.43
C HIS A 121 8.87 -1.27 -36.70
N ILE A 122 8.37 -0.63 -35.65
CA ILE A 122 7.40 0.47 -35.65
C ILE A 122 8.06 1.67 -35.01
N SER A 123 8.13 2.80 -35.70
CA SER A 123 8.55 4.06 -35.09
C SER A 123 7.40 4.63 -34.26
N THR A 124 7.61 4.81 -32.96
CA THR A 124 6.62 5.33 -32.02
C THR A 124 7.34 6.01 -30.86
N GLU A 125 6.67 6.97 -30.21
CA GLU A 125 7.11 7.51 -28.92
C GLU A 125 7.48 6.38 -27.96
N VAL A 126 8.47 6.60 -27.11
CA VAL A 126 8.88 5.60 -26.12
C VAL A 126 7.83 5.56 -25.01
N ALA A 127 7.25 4.39 -24.76
CA ALA A 127 6.40 4.17 -23.60
C ALA A 127 6.58 2.74 -23.09
N GLY A 128 6.42 2.56 -21.78
CA GLY A 128 6.72 1.35 -21.04
C GLY A 128 7.42 1.68 -19.73
N THR A 129 7.72 0.67 -18.92
CA THR A 129 8.35 0.87 -17.62
C THR A 129 9.88 0.93 -17.71
N ILE A 130 10.48 2.00 -17.16
CA ILE A 130 11.94 2.18 -17.09
C ILE A 130 12.58 0.96 -16.40
N GLY A 131 13.70 0.47 -16.94
CA GLY A 131 14.37 -0.77 -16.51
C GLY A 131 13.98 -2.01 -17.32
N TYR A 132 12.76 -2.06 -17.87
CA TYR A 132 12.29 -3.17 -18.72
C TYR A 132 12.29 -2.82 -20.21
N ILE A 133 12.42 -1.54 -20.55
CA ILE A 133 12.50 -1.04 -21.93
C ILE A 133 13.81 -1.48 -22.57
N ALA A 134 13.73 -2.04 -23.78
CA ALA A 134 14.90 -2.44 -24.55
C ALA A 134 15.74 -1.21 -24.98
N PRO A 135 17.07 -1.29 -24.95
CA PRO A 135 17.95 -0.13 -25.16
C PRO A 135 17.83 0.47 -26.56
N GLU A 136 17.58 -0.35 -27.60
CA GLU A 136 17.33 0.15 -28.95
C GLU A 136 16.02 0.92 -29.06
N TYR A 137 15.01 0.56 -28.26
CA TYR A 137 13.73 1.25 -28.30
C TYR A 137 13.84 2.61 -27.60
N LEU A 138 14.53 2.67 -26.46
CA LEU A 138 14.79 3.91 -25.74
C LEU A 138 15.61 4.92 -26.58
N SER A 139 16.62 4.43 -27.31
CA SER A 139 17.53 5.30 -28.07
C SER A 139 17.01 5.71 -29.45
N THR A 140 16.11 4.94 -30.06
CA THR A 140 15.70 5.17 -31.46
C THR A 140 14.19 5.29 -31.67
N GLY A 141 13.37 5.01 -30.66
CA GLY A 141 11.90 4.94 -30.81
C GLY A 141 11.41 3.77 -31.68
N HIS A 142 12.30 2.85 -32.09
CA HIS A 142 11.94 1.69 -32.90
C HIS A 142 11.44 0.53 -32.03
N LEU A 143 10.12 0.36 -31.99
CA LEU A 143 9.44 -0.73 -31.28
C LEU A 143 9.39 -1.99 -32.15
N SER A 144 9.82 -3.13 -31.59
CA SER A 144 9.77 -4.43 -32.26
C SER A 144 9.33 -5.55 -31.32
N VAL A 145 8.97 -6.71 -31.86
CA VAL A 145 8.68 -7.92 -31.05
C VAL A 145 9.89 -8.38 -30.22
N LYS A 146 11.09 -7.89 -30.52
CA LYS A 146 12.31 -8.19 -29.76
C LYS A 146 12.45 -7.34 -28.51
N CYS A 147 11.67 -6.27 -28.39
CA CYS A 147 11.62 -5.46 -27.17
C CYS A 147 10.93 -6.25 -26.05
N ASP A 148 9.82 -6.93 -26.32
CA ASP A 148 9.16 -7.81 -25.33
C ASP A 148 10.06 -8.98 -24.89
N VAL A 149 10.88 -9.52 -25.81
CA VAL A 149 11.86 -10.57 -25.48
C VAL A 149 12.91 -10.05 -24.51
N TYR A 150 13.36 -8.80 -24.67
CA TYR A 150 14.30 -8.17 -23.75
C TYR A 150 13.66 -8.01 -22.36
N SER A 151 12.44 -7.46 -22.30
CA SER A 151 11.70 -7.29 -21.04
C SER A 151 11.47 -8.63 -20.34
N PHE A 152 11.17 -9.70 -21.08
CA PHE A 152 11.08 -11.06 -20.54
C PHE A 152 12.41 -11.55 -19.94
N GLY A 153 13.54 -11.21 -20.57
CA GLY A 153 14.88 -11.53 -20.05
C GLY A 153 15.16 -10.87 -18.69
N VAL A 154 14.74 -9.61 -18.50
CA VAL A 154 14.81 -8.92 -17.21
C VAL A 154 14.00 -9.67 -16.15
N VAL A 155 12.75 -10.02 -16.48
CA VAL A 155 11.85 -10.74 -15.56
C VAL A 155 12.39 -12.12 -15.17
N LEU A 156 13.07 -12.83 -16.08
CA LEU A 156 13.70 -14.11 -15.74
C LEU A 156 14.79 -13.95 -14.66
N TYR A 157 15.58 -12.88 -14.70
CA TYR A 157 16.57 -12.61 -13.65
C TYR A 157 15.93 -12.14 -12.35
N GLU A 158 14.83 -11.39 -12.41
CA GLU A 158 14.07 -11.04 -11.20
C GLU A 158 13.50 -12.30 -10.52
N ILE A 159 13.03 -13.29 -11.30
CA ILE A 159 12.56 -14.58 -10.77
C ILE A 159 13.70 -15.38 -10.14
N LEU A 160 14.88 -15.40 -10.77
CA LEU A 160 16.03 -16.13 -10.24
C LEU A 160 16.59 -15.48 -8.97
N ALA A 161 16.70 -14.16 -8.96
CA ALA A 161 17.32 -13.38 -7.89
C ALA A 161 16.38 -13.02 -6.76
N GLY A 162 15.07 -12.96 -7.00
CA GLY A 162 14.11 -12.46 -6.04
C GLY A 162 14.26 -10.97 -5.72
N ARG A 163 14.98 -10.22 -6.58
CA ARG A 163 15.30 -8.78 -6.48
C ARG A 163 14.73 -8.05 -7.69
N ARG A 164 14.32 -6.77 -7.55
CA ARG A 164 13.88 -5.98 -8.71
C ARG A 164 15.03 -5.39 -9.53
N GLN A 165 14.74 -5.09 -10.79
CA GLN A 165 15.67 -4.37 -11.69
C GLN A 165 16.05 -2.98 -11.17
N LEU A 166 15.11 -2.31 -10.50
CA LEU A 166 15.25 -0.99 -9.90
C LEU A 166 14.74 -1.11 -8.44
N GLU A 167 15.59 -1.61 -7.56
CA GLU A 167 15.39 -1.63 -6.10
C GLU A 167 16.61 -1.01 -5.42
N SER A 168 16.37 -0.36 -4.30
CA SER A 168 17.32 0.35 -3.47
C SER A 168 18.28 -0.60 -2.73
N LEU A 169 19.46 -0.79 -3.33
CA LEU A 169 20.78 -0.83 -2.70
C LEU A 169 20.99 -1.63 -1.40
N ASP A 170 21.57 -2.82 -1.55
CA ASP A 170 22.33 -3.51 -0.50
C ASP A 170 23.71 -2.82 -0.34
N ARG A 171 24.04 -2.37 0.87
CA ARG A 171 25.04 -1.31 1.12
C ARG A 171 26.48 -1.78 1.32
N ASP A 172 26.75 -3.07 1.25
CA ASP A 172 28.12 -3.60 1.29
C ASP A 172 28.75 -3.81 -0.10
N LEU A 173 28.01 -3.59 -1.20
CA LEU A 173 28.49 -3.88 -2.55
C LEU A 173 28.74 -2.62 -3.43
N PRO A 174 29.83 -2.62 -4.24
CA PRO A 174 30.17 -1.57 -5.22
C PRO A 174 29.03 -1.15 -6.17
N LEU A 175 29.13 0.05 -6.76
CA LEU A 175 28.16 0.65 -7.70
C LEU A 175 27.77 -0.28 -8.89
N GLU A 176 28.65 -1.20 -9.24
CA GLU A 176 28.49 -2.19 -10.32
C GLU A 176 27.54 -3.36 -9.93
N ASP A 177 27.25 -3.54 -8.64
CA ASP A 177 26.40 -4.60 -8.08
C ASP A 177 24.96 -4.10 -7.76
N GLN A 178 24.67 -2.83 -8.04
CA GLN A 178 23.45 -2.14 -7.62
C GLN A 178 22.30 -2.24 -8.63
N LEU A 179 22.63 -2.43 -9.90
CA LEU A 179 21.66 -2.73 -10.96
C LEU A 179 21.63 -4.24 -11.15
N LEU A 180 20.45 -4.87 -11.08
CA LEU A 180 20.29 -6.32 -11.22
C LEU A 180 21.06 -6.89 -12.43
N LEU A 181 20.99 -6.21 -13.58
CA LEU A 181 21.71 -6.64 -14.79
C LEU A 181 23.23 -6.45 -14.72
N GLU A 182 23.76 -5.53 -13.92
CA GLU A 182 25.20 -5.38 -13.73
C GLU A 182 25.71 -6.40 -12.70
N TRP A 183 24.97 -6.62 -11.61
CA TRP A 183 25.27 -7.63 -10.61
C TRP A 183 25.29 -9.07 -11.16
N VAL A 184 24.30 -9.43 -11.96
CA VAL A 184 24.20 -10.76 -12.57
C VAL A 184 25.33 -11.00 -13.57
N LYS A 185 25.83 -9.96 -14.27
CA LYS A 185 26.98 -10.10 -15.19
C LYS A 185 28.27 -10.48 -14.46
N LEU A 186 28.41 -10.07 -13.20
CA LEU A 186 29.56 -10.42 -12.36
C LEU A 186 29.54 -11.91 -11.94
N HIS A 187 28.40 -12.57 -12.04
CA HIS A 187 28.21 -13.98 -11.69
C HIS A 187 27.59 -14.80 -12.84
N PRO A 188 28.31 -15.03 -13.96
CA PRO A 188 27.77 -15.75 -15.12
C PRO A 188 27.24 -17.15 -14.77
N ALA A 189 26.29 -17.67 -15.54
CA ALA A 189 25.65 -18.97 -15.30
C ALA A 189 26.63 -20.14 -15.13
N ASP A 190 27.75 -20.12 -15.87
CA ASP A 190 28.78 -21.17 -15.80
C ASP A 190 29.80 -20.97 -14.67
N SER A 191 29.70 -19.87 -13.93
CA SER A 191 30.60 -19.57 -12.82
C SER A 191 30.30 -20.43 -11.59
N LYS A 192 31.32 -20.54 -10.72
CA LYS A 192 31.15 -21.13 -9.37
C LYS A 192 30.34 -20.22 -8.44
N GLY A 193 30.33 -18.91 -8.72
CA GLY A 193 29.60 -17.91 -7.95
C GLY A 193 28.11 -17.81 -8.30
N PHE A 194 27.63 -18.45 -9.37
CA PHE A 194 26.23 -18.34 -9.80
C PHE A 194 25.17 -18.62 -8.71
N SER A 195 25.47 -19.48 -7.73
CA SER A 195 24.53 -19.74 -6.64
C SER A 195 24.26 -18.54 -5.74
N THR A 196 25.14 -17.52 -5.73
CA THR A 196 24.97 -16.30 -4.92
C THR A 196 23.90 -15.38 -5.49
N ILE A 197 23.56 -15.54 -6.78
CA ILE A 197 22.52 -14.73 -7.41
C ILE A 197 21.12 -15.32 -7.27
N ILE A 198 20.99 -16.51 -6.69
CA ILE A 198 19.70 -17.17 -6.52
C ILE A 198 19.05 -16.68 -5.23
N ASP A 199 17.73 -16.43 -5.28
CA ASP A 199 16.94 -15.98 -4.15
C ASP A 199 17.17 -16.87 -2.91
N ALA A 200 17.71 -16.26 -1.85
CA ALA A 200 18.03 -16.92 -0.60
C ALA A 200 16.81 -17.57 0.07
N ARG A 201 15.59 -17.02 -0.18
CA ARG A 201 14.32 -17.56 0.34
C ARG A 201 13.98 -18.92 -0.22
N LEU A 202 14.61 -19.35 -1.31
CA LEU A 202 14.44 -20.70 -1.84
C LEU A 202 15.14 -21.76 -0.99
N GLU A 203 16.00 -21.39 -0.02
CA GLU A 203 16.65 -22.32 0.92
C GLU A 203 17.35 -23.53 0.24
N ASN A 204 17.95 -23.31 -0.94
CA ASN A 204 18.52 -24.37 -1.80
C ASN A 204 17.53 -25.44 -2.30
N GLN A 205 16.22 -25.19 -2.21
CA GLN A 205 15.16 -26.05 -2.73
C GLN A 205 14.90 -25.80 -4.23
N TYR A 206 15.95 -25.88 -5.05
CA TYR A 206 15.87 -25.69 -6.49
C TYR A 206 16.92 -26.53 -7.22
N SER A 207 16.69 -26.83 -8.50
CA SER A 207 17.72 -27.46 -9.33
C SER A 207 18.71 -26.40 -9.85
N LEU A 208 19.97 -26.51 -9.44
CA LEU A 208 21.04 -25.62 -9.91
C LEU A 208 21.27 -25.77 -11.42
N SER A 209 21.07 -26.97 -11.99
CA SER A 209 21.20 -27.19 -13.43
C SER A 209 20.10 -26.46 -14.21
N ALA A 210 18.85 -26.50 -13.70
CA ALA A 210 17.72 -25.78 -14.26
C ALA A 210 17.91 -24.26 -14.14
N ALA A 211 18.30 -23.76 -12.96
CA ALA A 211 18.57 -22.35 -12.73
C ALA A 211 19.65 -21.80 -13.69
N ARG A 212 20.72 -22.56 -13.93
CA ARG A 212 21.77 -22.18 -14.91
C ARG A 212 21.24 -22.11 -16.33
N LYS A 213 20.37 -23.03 -16.74
CA LYS A 213 19.78 -23.01 -18.08
C LYS A 213 18.82 -21.83 -18.25
N ILE A 214 18.05 -21.49 -17.21
CA ILE A 214 17.18 -20.30 -17.20
C ILE A 214 18.01 -19.01 -17.27
N ALA A 215 19.12 -18.92 -16.54
CA ALA A 215 20.00 -17.76 -16.62
C ALA A 215 20.63 -17.59 -18.01
N LYS A 216 21.12 -18.67 -18.63
CA LYS A 216 21.61 -18.62 -20.03
C LYS A 216 20.54 -18.17 -21.01
N LEU A 217 19.29 -18.58 -20.78
CA LEU A 217 18.17 -18.12 -21.58
C LEU A 217 17.93 -16.62 -21.38
N ALA A 218 17.98 -16.13 -20.15
CA ALA A 218 17.88 -14.71 -19.84
C ALA A 218 19.00 -13.88 -20.50
N ASP A 219 20.26 -14.34 -20.45
CA ASP A 219 21.40 -13.74 -21.17
C ASP A 219 21.13 -13.61 -22.68
N THR A 220 20.59 -14.67 -23.30
CA THR A 220 20.26 -14.62 -24.73
C THR A 220 19.10 -13.65 -25.02
N CYS A 221 18.14 -13.51 -24.12
CA CYS A 221 17.03 -12.56 -24.23
C CYS A 221 17.50 -11.10 -24.08
N LEU A 222 18.50 -10.85 -23.26
CA LEU A 222 19.06 -9.53 -22.96
C LEU A 222 20.16 -9.07 -23.93
N ASN A 223 20.38 -9.80 -25.02
CA ASN A 223 21.43 -9.46 -25.97
C ASN A 223 21.28 -8.01 -26.49
N LYS A 224 22.39 -7.26 -26.49
CA LYS A 224 22.45 -5.87 -26.98
C LYS A 224 21.90 -5.72 -28.40
N TYR A 225 22.08 -6.73 -29.25
CA TYR A 225 21.58 -6.70 -30.63
C TYR A 225 20.27 -7.51 -30.76
N PRO A 226 19.15 -6.87 -31.12
CA PRO A 226 17.83 -7.53 -31.21
C PRO A 226 17.78 -8.77 -32.10
N LYS A 227 18.62 -8.80 -33.15
CA LYS A 227 18.75 -9.94 -34.07
C LYS A 227 19.21 -11.24 -33.43
N TYR A 228 19.98 -11.17 -32.33
CA TYR A 228 20.52 -12.35 -31.64
C TYR A 228 19.64 -12.80 -30.48
N ARG A 229 18.65 -12.00 -30.06
CA ARG A 229 17.65 -12.44 -29.10
C ARG A 229 16.85 -13.59 -29.71
N PRO A 230 16.40 -14.60 -28.93
CA PRO A 230 15.54 -15.66 -29.43
C PRO A 230 14.17 -15.13 -29.87
N ARG A 231 13.37 -15.99 -30.51
CA ARG A 231 11.92 -15.77 -30.63
C ARG A 231 11.26 -16.30 -29.35
N MET A 232 10.15 -15.71 -28.92
CA MET A 232 9.43 -16.23 -27.73
C MET A 232 9.01 -17.69 -27.88
N SER A 233 8.76 -18.19 -29.09
CA SER A 233 8.53 -19.62 -29.31
C SER A 233 9.73 -20.49 -28.92
N GLN A 234 10.95 -20.04 -29.20
CA GLN A 234 12.19 -20.72 -28.82
C GLN A 234 12.42 -20.61 -27.31
N VAL A 235 12.10 -19.45 -26.71
CA VAL A 235 12.15 -19.27 -25.25
C VAL A 235 11.23 -20.30 -24.56
N VAL A 236 10.00 -20.46 -25.04
CA VAL A 236 9.05 -21.45 -24.51
C VAL A 236 9.57 -22.89 -24.69
N GLU A 237 10.16 -23.22 -25.83
CA GLU A 237 10.73 -24.55 -26.08
C GLU A 237 11.88 -24.87 -25.11
N ILE A 238 12.78 -23.90 -24.88
CA ILE A 238 13.89 -24.05 -23.95
C ILE A 238 13.38 -24.21 -22.52
N LEU A 239 12.40 -23.41 -22.07
CA LEU A 239 11.82 -23.52 -20.73
C LEU A 239 11.13 -24.87 -20.51
N LYS A 240 10.42 -25.40 -21.52
CA LYS A 240 9.81 -26.74 -21.45
C LYS A 240 10.86 -27.84 -21.27
N GLN A 241 11.95 -27.77 -22.03
CA GLN A 241 13.07 -28.72 -21.89
C GLN A 241 13.65 -28.68 -20.46
N VAL A 242 13.86 -27.48 -19.91
CA VAL A 242 14.36 -27.32 -18.53
C VAL A 242 13.41 -27.94 -17.51
N MET A 243 12.10 -27.75 -17.69
CA MET A 243 11.09 -28.35 -16.81
C MET A 243 11.11 -29.89 -16.88
N GLU A 244 11.15 -30.47 -18.09
CA GLU A 244 11.17 -31.92 -18.30
C GLU A 244 12.43 -32.56 -17.67
N GLU A 245 13.61 -31.97 -17.86
CA GLU A 245 14.87 -32.46 -17.32
C GLU A 245 14.95 -32.35 -15.79
N SER A 246 14.38 -31.29 -15.20
CA SER A 246 14.35 -31.11 -13.73
C SER A 246 13.52 -32.17 -13.00
N VAL A 247 12.46 -32.66 -13.66
CA VAL A 247 11.63 -33.75 -13.14
C VAL A 247 12.42 -35.06 -13.15
N GLU A 248 13.16 -35.36 -14.22
CA GLU A 248 14.00 -36.56 -14.32
C GLU A 248 15.15 -36.59 -13.29
N GLU A 249 15.80 -35.44 -13.02
CA GLU A 249 16.82 -35.32 -11.98
C GLU A 249 16.27 -35.68 -10.58
N SER A 250 15.08 -35.18 -10.23
CA SER A 250 14.43 -35.46 -8.94
C SER A 250 14.09 -36.94 -8.72
N PHE A 251 13.79 -37.69 -9.79
CA PHE A 251 13.58 -39.13 -9.74
C PHE A 251 14.89 -39.92 -9.63
N SER A 252 15.99 -39.40 -10.19
CA SER A 252 17.31 -40.02 -10.13
C SER A 252 17.98 -39.88 -8.76
N GLU A 253 17.79 -38.75 -8.08
CA GLU A 253 18.29 -38.52 -6.71
C GLU A 253 17.56 -39.39 -5.68
N LYS A 254 16.24 -39.55 -5.82
CA LYS A 254 15.46 -40.50 -5.00
C LYS A 254 15.95 -41.94 -5.13
N ARG A 255 16.30 -42.39 -6.34
CA ARG A 255 16.90 -43.72 -6.57
C ARG A 255 18.30 -43.86 -5.98
N ARG A 256 19.10 -42.78 -5.96
CA ARG A 256 20.43 -42.77 -5.32
C ARG A 256 20.33 -42.84 -3.80
N SER A 257 19.39 -42.12 -3.19
CA SER A 257 19.14 -42.18 -1.74
C SER A 257 18.64 -43.55 -1.26
N GLU A 258 17.81 -44.24 -2.07
CA GLU A 258 17.34 -45.61 -1.78
C GLU A 258 18.46 -46.65 -1.97
N SER A 259 19.39 -46.43 -2.91
CA SER A 259 20.56 -47.31 -3.10
C SER A 259 21.59 -47.20 -1.97
N SER A 260 21.77 -46.00 -1.39
CA SER A 260 22.66 -45.77 -0.24
C SER A 260 22.10 -46.27 1.10
N ALA A 261 20.77 -46.39 1.22
CA ALA A 261 20.13 -47.01 2.39
C ALA A 261 20.31 -48.54 2.40
N SER A 262 20.49 -49.17 1.23
CA SER A 262 20.71 -50.62 1.11
C SER A 262 22.16 -51.05 1.37
N SER A 263 23.14 -50.14 1.32
CA SER A 263 24.55 -50.46 1.59
C SER A 263 24.94 -50.39 3.07
N ASN A 264 24.15 -49.74 3.93
CA ASN A 264 24.44 -49.59 5.36
C ASN A 264 23.86 -50.70 6.26
N LEU A 265 23.19 -51.70 5.68
CA LEU A 265 22.59 -52.84 6.41
C LEU A 265 23.46 -54.12 6.43
N VAL A 266 24.68 -54.09 5.89
CA VAL A 266 25.55 -55.30 5.79
C VAL A 266 26.78 -55.26 6.73
N ALA A 267 26.98 -54.19 7.51
CA ALA A 267 28.16 -54.05 8.38
C ALA A 267 27.88 -54.07 9.90
N LEU A 268 26.77 -54.68 10.33
CA LEU A 268 26.47 -54.89 11.75
C LEU A 268 26.11 -56.37 11.98
N ASN A 269 27.13 -57.22 11.98
CA ASN A 269 27.17 -58.45 12.78
C ASN A 269 28.56 -59.08 12.76
N LYS A 270 29.39 -58.69 13.72
CA LYS A 270 30.42 -59.54 14.35
C LYS A 270 30.83 -58.92 15.70
N HIS A 271 30.31 -59.52 16.77
CA HIS A 271 30.93 -59.82 18.07
C HIS A 271 31.95 -58.80 18.64
N SER A 272 31.61 -58.08 19.71
CA SER A 272 31.75 -58.46 21.14
C SER A 272 33.20 -58.60 21.61
N ASP A 273 33.69 -57.68 22.45
CA ASP A 273 34.09 -57.97 23.84
C ASP A 273 34.80 -56.80 24.56
N GLN A 274 34.44 -56.70 25.85
CA GLN A 274 35.19 -56.18 27.01
C GLN A 274 35.12 -54.69 27.45
N MET A 275 34.75 -54.59 28.73
CA MET A 275 34.61 -53.43 29.63
C MET A 275 35.93 -52.68 29.90
N GLY A 276 35.82 -51.43 30.36
CA GLY A 276 36.88 -50.81 31.16
C GLY A 276 36.75 -49.30 31.34
N ASP A 277 36.06 -48.92 32.41
CA ASP A 277 36.08 -47.63 33.11
C ASP A 277 37.49 -47.00 33.22
N ILE A 278 37.61 -45.66 33.21
CA ILE A 278 38.55 -44.85 34.02
C ILE A 278 38.39 -43.35 33.73
N ASP A 279 38.09 -42.66 34.81
CA ASP A 279 38.13 -41.23 35.07
C ASP A 279 39.55 -40.64 35.02
N THR A 280 39.54 -39.33 34.85
CA THR A 280 40.54 -38.37 34.41
C THR A 280 41.70 -38.07 35.39
N SER A 281 42.93 -37.90 34.86
CA SER A 281 43.89 -36.90 35.36
C SER A 281 45.21 -36.79 34.58
N ARG A 282 45.66 -35.51 34.43
CA ARG A 282 47.01 -34.97 34.10
C ARG A 282 47.40 -34.96 32.61
N ARG A 283 47.96 -33.88 32.03
CA ARG A 283 48.96 -32.93 32.56
C ARG A 283 49.11 -31.69 31.66
N MET A 284 49.00 -30.47 32.24
CA MET A 284 49.90 -29.27 32.20
C MET A 284 50.72 -28.95 30.93
N LYS A 285 50.94 -27.70 30.46
CA LYS A 285 51.18 -26.34 31.02
C LYS A 285 51.23 -25.35 29.81
N GLY A 286 51.07 -24.03 29.85
CA GLY A 286 50.89 -23.05 30.93
C GLY A 286 51.19 -21.60 30.44
N PHE A 287 50.77 -20.63 31.26
CA PHE A 287 51.16 -19.20 31.36
C PHE A 287 50.57 -18.19 30.34
N LEU A 288 50.09 -16.98 30.70
CA LEU A 288 49.88 -16.26 31.97
C LEU A 288 48.97 -15.03 31.68
N LYS A 289 48.01 -14.74 32.56
CA LYS A 289 47.48 -13.38 32.81
C LYS A 289 48.36 -12.68 33.88
N PRO A 290 48.08 -11.44 34.27
CA PRO A 290 47.39 -11.31 35.57
C PRO A 290 46.26 -10.28 35.62
N ASP A 291 45.31 -10.62 36.48
CA ASP A 291 44.15 -9.85 36.95
C ASP A 291 44.54 -8.92 38.13
N GLU A 292 43.63 -7.97 38.40
CA GLU A 292 43.17 -7.34 39.66
C GLU A 292 43.90 -7.52 41.03
N GLN A 293 43.91 -6.47 41.87
CA GLN A 293 43.18 -6.35 43.16
C GLN A 293 43.82 -5.40 44.21
N ASN A 294 42.94 -4.53 44.75
CA ASN A 294 42.74 -4.14 46.17
C ASN A 294 43.63 -3.16 46.98
N LEU A 295 42.87 -2.23 47.62
CA LEU A 295 42.98 -1.60 48.96
C LEU A 295 44.11 -0.57 49.24
N TYR A 296 43.73 0.68 49.55
CA TYR A 296 43.73 1.30 50.89
C TYR A 296 43.21 2.75 50.84
N ALA A 297 42.71 3.20 51.99
CA ALA A 297 41.91 4.40 52.27
C ALA A 297 42.63 5.76 52.14
N LEU A 298 41.85 6.85 52.04
CA LEU A 298 41.84 8.05 52.91
C LEU A 298 40.90 9.15 52.36
N ASP A 299 39.85 9.46 53.14
CA ASP A 299 39.18 10.78 53.19
C ASP A 299 40.03 11.69 54.12
N PRO A 300 40.07 13.03 53.95
CA PRO A 300 39.10 13.86 54.68
C PRO A 300 38.65 15.18 53.98
N LYS A 301 37.34 15.43 54.07
CA LYS A 301 36.71 16.65 54.63
C LYS A 301 36.67 17.98 53.83
N SER A 302 35.42 18.32 53.46
CA SER A 302 34.56 19.33 54.12
C SER A 302 34.37 20.76 53.57
N ARG A 303 33.09 21.17 53.67
CA ARG A 303 32.47 22.52 53.80
C ARG A 303 32.20 23.31 52.49
N GLY A 304 31.00 23.81 52.24
CA GLY A 304 29.81 23.89 53.11
C GLY A 304 28.54 24.30 52.35
N GLU A 305 27.41 23.93 52.97
CA GLU A 305 26.07 24.47 52.77
C GLU A 305 26.02 25.93 53.26
N GLU A 306 25.21 26.76 52.60
CA GLU A 306 24.41 27.80 53.28
C GLU A 306 23.23 28.23 52.38
N ASP A 307 22.04 28.16 52.97
CA ASP A 307 20.74 28.63 52.49
C ASP A 307 20.70 30.16 52.29
N LEU A 308 19.85 30.67 51.39
CA LEU A 308 18.72 31.56 51.76
C LEU A 308 17.83 31.98 50.57
N GLU A 309 16.58 31.57 50.72
CA GLU A 309 15.29 32.11 50.27
C GLU A 309 15.10 33.58 49.82
N CYS A 310 14.18 33.69 48.85
CA CYS A 310 12.99 34.59 48.80
C CYS A 310 13.16 36.07 48.41
N LEU A 311 12.51 36.45 47.30
CA LEU A 311 11.42 37.43 47.31
C LEU A 311 10.48 37.23 46.11
N GLN A 312 9.19 37.26 46.42
CA GLN A 312 8.03 36.93 45.59
C GLN A 312 7.55 38.13 44.74
N SER A 313 6.64 37.80 43.79
CA SER A 313 5.42 38.57 43.43
C SER A 313 5.60 39.73 42.43
N GLN A 314 4.72 40.05 41.46
CA GLN A 314 3.38 39.56 41.08
C GLN A 314 2.84 40.35 39.84
N VAL A 315 2.00 39.68 39.03
CA VAL A 315 0.85 40.15 38.19
C VAL A 315 1.09 40.92 36.86
N HIS A 316 0.65 40.32 35.73
CA HIS A 316 -0.54 40.67 34.89
C HIS A 316 -0.56 39.73 33.66
N GLN A 317 -1.40 38.69 33.61
CA GLN A 317 -2.77 38.67 33.04
C GLN A 317 -2.89 39.23 31.62
N TYR A 318 -2.95 38.35 30.62
CA TYR A 318 -3.95 38.39 29.54
C TYR A 318 -4.26 36.96 29.09
N SER A 319 -5.54 36.69 28.90
CA SER A 319 -6.13 35.41 28.50
C SER A 319 -6.59 35.51 27.04
N ASP A 320 -6.33 34.44 26.27
CA ASP A 320 -7.17 33.83 25.21
C ASP A 320 -7.45 34.57 23.86
N PRO A 321 -7.74 33.87 22.72
CA PRO A 321 -7.59 32.43 22.38
C PRO A 321 -7.12 32.18 20.89
N PRO A 322 -7.48 31.09 20.16
CA PRO A 322 -6.59 30.39 19.22
C PRO A 322 -6.65 30.93 17.78
N ILE A 323 -5.52 30.98 17.07
CA ILE A 323 -5.53 31.36 15.65
C ILE A 323 -5.56 30.09 14.79
N GLY A 324 -6.65 29.97 14.04
CA GLY A 324 -6.97 28.87 13.15
C GLY A 324 -6.08 28.81 11.91
N ILE A 325 -5.95 27.59 11.41
CA ILE A 325 -5.30 27.19 10.17
C ILE A 325 -6.05 27.83 8.99
N PHE A 326 -5.35 28.59 8.16
CA PHE A 326 -5.87 29.06 6.87
C PHE A 326 -6.02 27.86 5.92
N GLY A 327 -7.25 27.35 5.83
CA GLY A 327 -7.69 26.53 4.72
C GLY A 327 -7.87 27.39 3.46
N ARG A 328 -7.49 26.83 2.31
CA ARG A 328 -7.62 27.42 0.96
C ARG A 328 -8.99 28.09 0.78
N GLY A 329 -8.98 29.41 0.68
CA GLY A 329 -10.09 30.23 0.24
C GLY A 329 -9.52 31.45 -0.47
N SER A 330 -9.97 31.68 -1.69
CA SER A 330 -9.58 32.77 -2.59
C SER A 330 -9.58 34.12 -1.87
N THR A 331 -8.46 34.84 -1.87
CA THR A 331 -8.41 36.24 -1.36
C THR A 331 -7.88 37.19 -2.42
N SER A 332 -8.74 38.16 -2.74
CA SER A 332 -8.40 39.48 -3.27
C SER A 332 -7.33 40.17 -2.42
N GLY A 333 -6.50 40.98 -3.08
CA GLY A 333 -5.24 41.51 -2.58
C GLY A 333 -5.25 42.27 -1.25
N ASN A 334 -4.17 42.02 -0.50
CA ASN A 334 -3.59 42.87 0.55
C ASN A 334 -2.07 42.87 0.32
N ALA A 335 -1.42 44.00 0.56
CA ALA A 335 0.02 44.19 0.39
C ALA A 335 0.85 43.33 1.38
N PRO A 336 2.12 42.96 1.06
CA PRO A 336 2.93 42.09 1.91
C PRO A 336 3.29 42.76 3.26
N GLU A 337 3.27 41.98 4.35
CA GLU A 337 3.80 42.38 5.66
C GLU A 337 5.34 42.43 5.60
N GLU A 338 5.94 43.50 6.14
CA GLU A 338 7.41 43.67 6.18
C GLU A 338 8.08 42.47 6.90
N GLY A 339 8.88 41.68 6.18
CA GLY A 339 9.73 40.62 6.77
C GLY A 339 9.34 39.16 6.48
N VAL A 340 8.43 38.91 5.52
CA VAL A 340 8.11 37.59 4.96
C VAL A 340 8.66 37.47 3.54
N LEU A 341 9.25 36.32 3.20
CA LEU A 341 9.67 36.01 1.82
C LEU A 341 9.21 34.61 1.42
N SER A 342 8.33 34.51 0.42
CA SER A 342 7.89 33.25 -0.20
C SER A 342 8.21 33.20 -1.70
N MET A 343 8.57 32.02 -2.23
CA MET A 343 8.78 31.81 -3.67
C MET A 343 7.52 32.05 -4.52
N GLY A 344 6.32 31.86 -3.94
CA GLY A 344 5.05 32.17 -4.61
C GLY A 344 4.80 33.66 -4.79
N GLU A 345 5.33 34.51 -3.90
CA GLU A 345 5.30 35.97 -4.03
C GLU A 345 6.31 36.44 -5.10
N LEU A 346 7.50 35.82 -5.15
CA LEU A 346 8.49 36.04 -6.20
C LEU A 346 7.98 35.72 -7.62
N ILE A 347 7.20 34.66 -7.80
CA ILE A 347 6.64 34.29 -9.12
C ILE A 347 5.46 35.19 -9.51
N ASN A 348 4.61 35.57 -8.55
CA ASN A 348 3.45 36.43 -8.83
C ASN A 348 3.83 37.89 -9.11
N GLU A 349 4.84 38.45 -8.44
CA GLU A 349 5.32 39.81 -8.72
C GLU A 349 5.99 39.92 -10.09
N MET A 350 6.64 38.86 -10.59
CA MET A 350 7.19 38.81 -11.95
C MET A 350 6.12 38.76 -13.05
N GLY A 351 4.89 38.32 -12.73
CA GLY A 351 3.77 38.26 -13.66
C GLY A 351 2.94 39.55 -13.74
N GLU A 352 3.04 40.45 -12.75
CA GLU A 352 2.21 41.66 -12.64
C GLU A 352 2.99 42.99 -12.74
N ALA A 353 4.30 42.98 -12.98
CA ALA A 353 5.10 44.19 -13.13
C ALA A 353 4.96 44.84 -14.53
N GLU A 354 3.82 45.49 -14.79
CA GLU A 354 3.69 46.50 -15.87
C GLU A 354 3.62 47.96 -15.35
N ASP A 355 3.67 48.20 -14.04
CA ASP A 355 3.64 49.57 -13.49
C ASP A 355 4.83 49.84 -12.56
N GLU A 356 5.76 50.69 -13.03
CA GLU A 356 6.90 51.20 -12.28
C GLU A 356 6.40 52.07 -11.10
N GLY A 357 6.46 51.56 -9.87
CA GLY A 357 6.17 52.46 -8.74
C GLY A 357 6.16 51.95 -7.29
N SER A 358 6.38 50.67 -6.97
CA SER A 358 6.25 50.24 -5.56
C SER A 358 7.21 49.19 -5.01
N LEU A 359 8.41 49.02 -5.58
CA LEU A 359 9.49 48.29 -4.90
C LEU A 359 10.55 49.25 -4.36
N ASN A 360 10.97 49.04 -3.11
CA ASN A 360 12.12 49.75 -2.54
C ASN A 360 13.37 49.46 -3.40
N GLU A 361 14.19 50.49 -3.66
CA GLU A 361 15.44 50.42 -4.46
C GLU A 361 16.38 49.26 -4.04
N VAL A 362 16.32 48.86 -2.76
CA VAL A 362 17.09 47.75 -2.19
C VAL A 362 16.55 46.39 -2.61
N THR A 363 15.23 46.22 -2.67
CA THR A 363 14.61 44.99 -3.17
C THR A 363 14.89 44.86 -4.65
N GLN A 364 14.75 45.93 -5.44
CA GLN A 364 15.03 45.94 -6.88
C GLN A 364 16.49 45.57 -7.22
N SER A 365 17.46 46.07 -6.46
CA SER A 365 18.87 45.67 -6.58
C SER A 365 19.11 44.17 -6.30
N PHE A 366 18.34 43.58 -5.39
CA PHE A 366 18.40 42.14 -5.10
C PHE A 366 17.74 41.30 -6.19
N TYR A 367 16.63 41.77 -6.78
CA TYR A 367 15.97 41.13 -7.92
C TYR A 367 16.89 41.08 -9.15
N GLU A 368 17.61 42.17 -9.45
CA GLU A 368 18.54 42.23 -10.59
C GLU A 368 19.78 41.32 -10.40
N GLU A 369 20.30 41.20 -9.17
CA GLU A 369 21.47 40.38 -8.85
C GLU A 369 21.13 38.87 -8.85
N LEU A 370 19.90 38.49 -8.46
CA LEU A 370 19.41 37.12 -8.53
C LEU A 370 19.15 36.67 -9.99
N LEU A 371 18.78 37.58 -10.88
CA LEU A 371 18.56 37.33 -12.31
C LEU A 371 19.86 37.23 -13.12
N GLU A 372 20.92 37.97 -12.76
CA GLU A 372 22.22 37.92 -13.44
C GLU A 372 22.96 36.59 -13.23
N GLU A 373 22.84 35.95 -12.05
CA GLU A 373 23.48 34.65 -11.79
C GLU A 373 22.73 33.45 -12.39
N ILE A 374 21.42 33.60 -12.67
CA ILE A 374 20.62 32.58 -13.37
C ILE A 374 20.94 32.55 -14.88
N SER A 375 21.53 33.61 -15.44
CA SER A 375 21.64 33.84 -16.90
C SER A 375 22.99 33.54 -17.55
N LEU A 376 24.01 33.02 -16.84
CA LEU A 376 25.34 32.79 -17.43
C LEU A 376 25.67 31.30 -17.66
N GLY A 377 25.22 30.80 -18.83
CA GLY A 377 25.58 29.50 -19.40
C GLY A 377 25.45 29.47 -20.94
N GLU A 378 26.39 30.16 -21.61
CA GLU A 378 26.76 30.11 -23.05
C GLU A 378 25.67 30.20 -24.16
N LEU A 379 25.72 31.33 -24.87
CA LEU A 379 25.03 31.65 -26.13
C LEU A 379 25.60 30.85 -27.33
N GLU A 380 24.74 30.12 -28.06
CA GLU A 380 24.83 30.01 -29.52
C GLU A 380 23.52 30.50 -30.17
N GLU A 381 23.68 31.34 -31.18
CA GLU A 381 22.66 32.22 -31.77
C GLU A 381 21.59 31.45 -32.57
N THR A 382 20.34 31.41 -32.08
CA THR A 382 19.10 31.56 -32.89
C THR A 382 17.93 31.92 -31.95
N PRO A 383 16.95 32.77 -32.34
CA PRO A 383 15.88 33.17 -31.44
C PRO A 383 14.78 32.09 -31.41
N PRO A 384 14.42 31.51 -30.25
CA PRO A 384 13.27 30.61 -30.18
C PRO A 384 12.00 31.33 -29.73
N ASP A 385 10.88 30.71 -30.10
CA ASP A 385 9.50 31.08 -29.80
C ASP A 385 9.24 31.11 -28.29
N GLN A 386 8.27 31.93 -27.86
CA GLN A 386 7.84 32.16 -26.45
C GLN A 386 7.24 30.92 -25.72
N ARG A 387 7.60 29.69 -26.12
CA ARG A 387 7.26 28.44 -25.42
C ARG A 387 8.47 27.62 -24.98
N GLU A 388 9.70 27.99 -25.37
CA GLU A 388 10.94 27.33 -24.90
C GLU A 388 11.58 28.04 -23.69
N LEU A 389 11.07 29.20 -23.28
CA LEU A 389 11.53 29.90 -22.07
C LEU A 389 11.04 29.26 -20.76
N GLU A 390 10.00 28.41 -20.79
CA GLU A 390 9.52 27.71 -19.59
C GLU A 390 10.32 26.44 -19.26
N GLU A 391 11.06 25.86 -20.22
CA GLU A 391 11.85 24.63 -20.02
C GLU A 391 13.34 24.88 -19.72
N SER A 392 13.82 26.12 -19.80
CA SER A 392 15.26 26.44 -19.67
C SER A 392 15.70 26.90 -18.26
N TYR A 393 14.79 27.09 -17.31
CA TYR A 393 15.12 27.58 -15.95
C TYR A 393 15.48 26.45 -14.94
N CYS A 394 15.46 25.19 -15.34
CA CYS A 394 15.53 24.04 -14.43
C CYS A 394 16.94 23.46 -14.19
N HIS A 395 18.02 24.21 -14.44
CA HIS A 395 19.38 23.65 -14.34
C HIS A 395 20.36 24.34 -13.37
N LEU A 396 19.94 25.31 -12.56
CA LEU A 396 20.84 25.98 -11.61
C LEU A 396 20.14 26.41 -10.31
N LEU A 397 20.30 25.66 -9.21
CA LEU A 397 19.86 26.13 -7.88
C LEU A 397 20.85 25.75 -6.77
N LYS A 398 21.85 26.62 -6.57
CA LYS A 398 22.46 26.87 -5.24
C LYS A 398 21.87 28.19 -4.74
N VAL A 399 21.47 28.25 -3.49
CA VAL A 399 21.05 29.52 -2.87
C VAL A 399 22.26 30.49 -2.86
N PRO A 400 22.13 31.73 -3.39
CA PRO A 400 23.24 32.67 -3.45
C PRO A 400 23.79 33.01 -2.04
N PRO A 401 25.12 33.16 -1.87
CA PRO A 401 25.71 33.65 -0.62
C PRO A 401 25.21 35.04 -0.19
N THR A 402 24.69 35.81 -1.15
CA THR A 402 24.30 37.23 -1.05
C THR A 402 22.99 37.51 -0.32
N ILE A 403 22.09 36.52 -0.14
CA ILE A 403 20.87 36.65 0.68
C ILE A 403 21.19 37.08 2.13
N SER A 404 22.43 36.85 2.56
CA SER A 404 22.87 37.11 3.93
C SER A 404 23.26 38.56 4.22
N HIS A 405 23.34 39.44 3.22
CA HIS A 405 23.87 40.81 3.39
C HIS A 405 22.79 41.89 3.60
N HIS A 406 21.54 41.65 3.22
CA HIS A 406 20.46 42.66 3.23
C HIS A 406 19.27 42.34 4.16
N PHE A 407 19.25 41.15 4.80
CA PHE A 407 18.03 40.59 5.40
C PHE A 407 18.12 40.29 6.91
N SER A 408 18.78 41.15 7.69
CA SER A 408 18.85 40.98 9.17
C SER A 408 17.51 41.14 9.89
N ILE A 409 16.42 41.47 9.17
CA ILE A 409 15.05 41.63 9.67
C ILE A 409 14.12 40.48 9.25
N LEU A 410 14.57 39.56 8.39
CA LEU A 410 13.71 38.51 7.85
C LEU A 410 13.33 37.52 8.96
N CYS A 411 12.03 37.39 9.22
CA CYS A 411 11.50 36.50 10.27
C CYS A 411 10.95 35.19 9.71
N VAL A 412 10.49 35.18 8.47
CA VAL A 412 9.94 33.99 7.81
C VAL A 412 10.58 33.80 6.45
N LEU A 413 11.12 32.60 6.21
CA LEU A 413 11.68 32.18 4.94
C LEU A 413 10.98 30.88 4.51
N ASP A 414 10.25 30.94 3.39
CA ASP A 414 9.60 29.77 2.80
C ASP A 414 10.21 29.44 1.44
N LEU A 415 10.94 28.32 1.41
CA LEU A 415 11.57 27.72 0.24
C LEU A 415 10.91 26.39 -0.12
N SER A 416 9.68 26.12 0.35
CA SER A 416 8.98 24.86 0.09
C SER A 416 8.75 24.62 -1.40
N SER A 417 8.77 23.34 -1.81
CA SER A 417 8.55 22.86 -3.17
C SER A 417 9.52 23.45 -4.20
N THR A 418 10.74 23.77 -3.75
CA THR A 418 11.83 24.21 -4.62
C THR A 418 12.80 23.07 -4.88
N GLU A 419 13.54 23.14 -5.99
CA GLU A 419 14.56 22.16 -6.37
C GLU A 419 15.93 22.45 -5.70
N ILE A 420 15.93 23.05 -4.51
CA ILE A 420 17.17 23.32 -3.78
C ILE A 420 17.85 22.02 -3.35
N ASN A 421 19.15 21.91 -3.62
CA ASN A 421 19.95 20.75 -3.22
C ASN A 421 20.79 20.97 -1.96
N SER A 422 20.94 22.23 -1.53
CA SER A 422 21.75 22.62 -0.37
C SER A 422 21.37 24.02 0.12
N LEU A 423 21.57 24.26 1.41
CA LEU A 423 21.51 25.58 2.03
C LEU A 423 22.93 26.16 2.19
N PRO A 424 23.12 27.48 2.01
CA PRO A 424 24.44 28.08 2.09
C PRO A 424 24.83 28.32 3.55
N GLN A 425 26.14 28.26 3.86
CA GLN A 425 26.65 28.56 5.22
C GLN A 425 26.26 29.96 5.70
N SER A 426 26.03 30.88 4.77
CA SER A 426 25.59 32.25 5.07
C SER A 426 24.16 32.36 5.62
N ILE A 427 23.41 31.26 5.68
CA ILE A 427 22.08 31.21 6.30
C ILE A 427 22.12 31.69 7.76
N SER A 428 23.21 31.46 8.50
CA SER A 428 23.34 31.88 9.89
C SER A 428 23.31 33.39 10.11
N ARG A 429 23.47 34.21 9.05
CA ARG A 429 23.36 35.67 9.16
C ARG A 429 21.91 36.15 9.27
N LEU A 430 20.92 35.29 9.00
CA LEU A 430 19.50 35.59 9.17
C LEU A 430 19.10 35.50 10.65
N VAL A 431 19.76 36.30 11.49
CA VAL A 431 19.66 36.22 12.97
C VAL A 431 18.26 36.50 13.51
N ALA A 432 17.38 37.15 12.73
CA ALA A 432 15.99 37.41 13.10
C ALA A 432 15.01 36.30 12.66
N LEU A 433 15.51 35.26 11.98
CA LEU A 433 14.66 34.21 11.42
C LEU A 433 13.99 33.39 12.52
N GLN A 434 12.66 33.34 12.48
CA GLN A 434 11.81 32.59 13.40
C GLN A 434 11.22 31.35 12.73
N LYS A 435 10.95 31.39 11.42
CA LYS A 435 10.33 30.28 10.71
C LYS A 435 11.06 29.97 9.42
N LEU A 436 11.43 28.71 9.24
CA LEU A 436 12.05 28.20 8.03
C LEU A 436 11.24 27.02 7.50
N PHE A 437 10.67 27.18 6.31
CA PHE A 437 9.90 26.15 5.63
C PHE A 437 10.65 25.65 4.39
N LEU A 438 10.85 24.34 4.31
CA LEU A 438 11.60 23.63 3.27
C LEU A 438 10.83 22.38 2.84
N ARG A 439 9.48 22.46 2.83
CA ARG A 439 8.63 21.30 2.59
C ARG A 439 8.75 20.80 1.17
N SER A 440 8.78 19.49 0.96
CA SER A 440 8.86 18.87 -0.38
C SER A 440 10.06 19.37 -1.22
N CYS A 441 11.19 19.69 -0.57
CA CYS A 441 12.45 19.95 -1.26
C CYS A 441 13.21 18.62 -1.44
N GLU A 442 12.79 17.84 -2.43
CA GLU A 442 13.23 16.45 -2.65
C GLU A 442 14.73 16.31 -2.93
N LEU A 443 15.40 17.38 -3.39
CA LEU A 443 16.84 17.34 -3.68
C LEU A 443 17.72 17.71 -2.47
N LEU A 444 17.13 18.18 -1.37
CA LEU A 444 17.88 18.61 -0.18
C LEU A 444 18.27 17.40 0.67
N MET A 445 19.54 17.00 0.58
CA MET A 445 20.07 15.80 1.26
C MET A 445 20.81 16.10 2.57
N GLU A 446 21.27 17.33 2.79
CA GLU A 446 22.06 17.72 3.96
C GLU A 446 21.68 19.12 4.45
N LEU A 447 21.75 19.31 5.78
CA LEU A 447 21.64 20.63 6.41
C LEU A 447 23.01 21.13 6.86
N PRO A 448 23.35 22.40 6.60
CA PRO A 448 24.59 22.99 7.07
C PRO A 448 24.58 23.10 8.62
N PRO A 449 25.69 22.80 9.31
CA PRO A 449 25.83 22.98 10.76
C PRO A 449 25.49 24.40 11.25
N GLU A 450 25.71 25.39 10.39
CA GLU A 450 25.41 26.80 10.62
C GLU A 450 23.92 27.07 10.89
N ILE A 451 23.02 26.13 10.59
CA ILE A 451 21.61 26.23 10.98
C ILE A 451 21.45 26.40 12.49
N GLY A 452 22.34 25.80 13.30
CA GLY A 452 22.30 25.92 14.76
C GLY A 452 22.66 27.31 15.30
N GLU A 453 23.09 28.25 14.45
CA GLU A 453 23.33 29.64 14.83
C GLU A 453 22.04 30.49 14.78
N LEU A 454 20.95 29.97 14.20
CA LEU A 454 19.65 30.62 14.13
C LEU A 454 18.89 30.51 15.46
N VAL A 455 19.44 31.09 16.52
CA VAL A 455 18.94 30.93 17.91
C VAL A 455 17.49 31.43 18.14
N ASN A 456 16.94 32.25 17.23
CA ASN A 456 15.56 32.73 17.28
C ASN A 456 14.57 31.84 16.51
N LEU A 457 15.03 30.74 15.91
CA LEU A 457 14.19 29.85 15.13
C LEU A 457 13.19 29.11 16.04
N GLU A 458 11.91 29.31 15.77
CA GLU A 458 10.77 28.70 16.46
C GLU A 458 10.18 27.53 15.67
N VAL A 459 10.24 27.58 14.34
CA VAL A 459 9.69 26.57 13.43
C VAL A 459 10.72 26.17 12.39
N LEU A 460 11.02 24.87 12.32
CA LEU A 460 11.83 24.26 11.26
C LEU A 460 11.04 23.12 10.64
N ASP A 461 10.61 23.32 9.39
CA ASP A 461 9.79 22.36 8.65
C ASP A 461 10.54 21.82 7.44
N LEU A 462 10.94 20.55 7.54
CA LEU A 462 11.70 19.78 6.55
C LEU A 462 10.89 18.55 6.10
N GLU A 463 9.57 18.60 6.19
CA GLU A 463 8.71 17.50 5.76
C GLU A 463 8.80 17.31 4.24
N GLY A 464 8.99 16.09 3.76
CA GLY A 464 9.12 15.82 2.32
C GLY A 464 10.52 16.03 1.74
N THR A 465 11.55 16.25 2.58
CA THR A 465 12.95 16.31 2.13
C THR A 465 13.63 14.94 2.15
N GLU A 466 14.75 14.80 1.43
CA GLU A 466 15.60 13.60 1.39
C GLU A 466 16.82 13.70 2.33
N ILE A 467 16.68 14.40 3.46
CA ILE A 467 17.79 14.63 4.40
C ILE A 467 18.31 13.30 4.96
N MET A 468 19.62 13.13 5.00
CA MET A 468 20.27 11.92 5.52
C MET A 468 20.41 11.91 7.05
N CYS A 469 20.72 13.06 7.66
CA CYS A 469 20.86 13.21 9.11
C CYS A 469 20.72 14.67 9.56
N LEU A 470 20.44 14.88 10.85
CA LEU A 470 20.44 16.20 11.48
C LEU A 470 21.83 16.56 12.02
N PRO A 471 22.34 17.78 11.78
CA PRO A 471 23.57 18.23 12.41
C PRO A 471 23.37 18.38 13.92
N LYS A 472 24.41 18.06 14.71
CA LYS A 472 24.36 18.14 16.18
C LYS A 472 24.07 19.56 16.69
N GLU A 473 24.39 20.57 15.88
CA GLU A 473 24.16 21.98 16.11
C GLU A 473 22.67 22.35 16.19
N ILE A 474 21.74 21.50 15.71
CA ILE A 474 20.29 21.64 15.95
C ILE A 474 20.00 21.77 17.46
N ALA A 475 20.82 21.15 18.32
CA ALA A 475 20.68 21.23 19.77
C ALA A 475 20.84 22.66 20.34
N ASN A 476 21.32 23.62 19.53
CA ASN A 476 21.45 25.04 19.91
C ASN A 476 20.17 25.84 19.67
N LEU A 477 19.18 25.29 18.95
CA LEU A 477 17.91 25.94 18.62
C LEU A 477 16.95 25.89 19.81
N VAL A 478 17.33 26.51 20.93
CA VAL A 478 16.62 26.42 22.21
C VAL A 478 15.20 27.01 22.19
N ASN A 479 14.90 27.86 21.19
CA ASN A 479 13.58 28.46 20.99
C ASN A 479 12.67 27.64 20.05
N LEU A 480 13.14 26.48 19.57
CA LEU A 480 12.39 25.67 18.62
C LEU A 480 11.17 25.02 19.29
N THR A 481 9.99 25.37 18.78
CA THR A 481 8.70 24.85 19.26
C THR A 481 8.11 23.80 18.32
N CYS A 482 8.51 23.81 17.05
CA CYS A 482 8.06 22.87 16.02
C CYS A 482 9.24 22.38 15.18
N LEU A 483 9.43 21.06 15.13
CA LEU A 483 10.42 20.38 14.29
C LEU A 483 9.73 19.29 13.49
N LYS A 484 9.76 19.41 12.16
CA LYS A 484 9.26 18.39 11.23
C LYS A 484 10.40 17.95 10.34
N VAL A 485 10.66 16.66 10.28
CA VAL A 485 11.78 16.09 9.53
C VAL A 485 11.33 14.82 8.82
N SER A 486 11.72 14.69 7.56
CA SER A 486 11.58 13.47 6.79
C SER A 486 12.95 12.88 6.48
N PHE A 487 13.08 11.57 6.67
CA PHE A 487 14.26 10.79 6.32
C PHE A 487 13.84 9.68 5.35
N TYR A 488 14.02 9.92 4.05
CA TYR A 488 13.72 8.91 3.02
C TYR A 488 14.98 8.30 2.38
N GLY A 489 16.15 8.91 2.64
CA GLY A 489 17.44 8.43 2.19
C GLY A 489 18.07 7.34 3.07
N TYR A 490 19.00 6.60 2.49
CA TYR A 490 19.79 5.58 3.17
C TYR A 490 20.90 6.24 4.02
N ALA A 491 20.71 6.41 5.34
CA ALA A 491 21.74 6.98 6.23
C ALA A 491 22.81 5.94 6.61
N ASN A 492 24.11 6.24 6.39
CA ASN A 492 25.24 5.41 6.83
C ASN A 492 25.75 5.78 8.24
N GLN A 493 25.06 6.71 8.90
CA GLN A 493 25.41 7.29 10.20
C GLN A 493 24.15 7.49 11.02
N THR A 494 24.31 7.85 12.29
CA THR A 494 23.20 8.19 13.19
C THR A 494 22.39 9.36 12.62
N VAL A 495 21.13 9.09 12.30
CA VAL A 495 20.20 10.03 11.66
C VAL A 495 19.91 11.24 12.57
N ILE A 496 19.67 10.97 13.86
CA ILE A 496 19.49 12.00 14.89
C ILE A 496 20.54 11.75 15.97
N PRO A 497 21.55 12.62 16.11
CA PRO A 497 22.58 12.44 17.13
C PRO A 497 21.96 12.43 18.54
N ARG A 498 22.47 11.57 19.42
CA ARG A 498 22.00 11.46 20.82
C ARG A 498 22.10 12.80 21.54
N ARG A 499 21.11 13.11 22.38
CA ARG A 499 21.01 14.33 23.18
C ARG A 499 20.75 15.62 22.40
N VAL A 500 20.45 15.52 21.10
CA VAL A 500 20.05 16.70 20.32
C VAL A 500 18.64 17.13 20.71
N LEU A 501 17.70 16.18 20.72
CA LEU A 501 16.30 16.48 20.99
C LEU A 501 16.08 16.89 22.46
N SER A 502 16.82 16.32 23.42
CA SER A 502 16.66 16.67 24.85
C SER A 502 17.03 18.11 25.21
N ASN A 503 17.82 18.79 24.37
CA ASN A 503 18.10 20.22 24.53
C ASN A 503 16.95 21.13 24.08
N LEU A 504 16.02 20.62 23.26
CA LEU A 504 14.87 21.36 22.74
C LEU A 504 13.70 21.35 23.75
N SER A 505 13.96 21.78 24.99
CA SER A 505 13.06 21.58 26.14
C SER A 505 11.65 22.17 26.01
N ILE A 506 11.46 23.16 25.12
CA ILE A 506 10.17 23.81 24.84
C ILE A 506 9.48 23.26 23.60
N LEU A 507 10.00 22.19 22.98
CA LEU A 507 9.44 21.60 21.76
C LEU A 507 8.01 21.09 22.01
N ILE A 508 7.06 21.61 21.24
CA ILE A 508 5.62 21.31 21.34
C ILE A 508 5.22 20.27 20.29
N GLU A 509 5.75 20.38 19.08
CA GLU A 509 5.45 19.50 17.95
C GLU A 509 6.73 18.88 17.39
N LEU A 510 6.75 17.54 17.34
CA LEU A 510 7.81 16.77 16.71
C LEU A 510 7.20 15.77 15.72
N ILE A 511 7.55 15.90 14.45
CA ILE A 511 7.17 14.96 13.40
C ILE A 511 8.45 14.39 12.82
N ILE A 512 8.62 13.08 12.93
CA ILE A 512 9.69 12.35 12.27
C ILE A 512 9.03 11.35 11.32
N ASP A 513 9.14 11.64 10.03
CA ASP A 513 8.71 10.73 8.98
C ASP A 513 9.91 9.97 8.41
N VAL A 514 9.76 8.68 8.18
CA VAL A 514 10.86 7.78 7.80
C VAL A 514 10.36 6.80 6.77
N THR A 515 11.17 6.48 5.74
CA THR A 515 10.84 5.33 4.88
C THR A 515 10.74 4.07 5.73
N PRO A 516 9.62 3.34 5.70
CA PRO A 516 9.38 2.26 6.64
C PRO A 516 10.18 0.97 6.33
N PHE A 517 11.00 0.98 5.27
CA PHE A 517 11.83 -0.13 4.82
C PHE A 517 13.27 -0.07 5.34
N GLY A 518 13.65 1.03 5.98
CA GLY A 518 15.01 1.24 6.46
C GLY A 518 15.33 0.49 7.75
N GLU A 519 16.13 -0.58 7.70
CA GLU A 519 16.75 -1.16 8.90
C GLU A 519 17.68 -0.16 9.64
N TRP A 520 17.99 0.97 9.01
CA TRP A 520 18.83 2.04 9.54
C TRP A 520 18.15 2.92 10.59
N TRP A 521 16.82 2.83 10.75
CA TRP A 521 16.08 3.65 11.72
C TRP A 521 16.07 3.01 13.11
N GLU A 522 17.00 3.44 13.96
CA GLU A 522 17.12 3.04 15.37
C GLU A 522 16.40 4.03 16.29
N VAL A 523 15.06 3.93 16.37
CA VAL A 523 14.24 4.81 17.21
C VAL A 523 14.60 4.72 18.70
N GLU A 524 15.11 3.57 19.16
CA GLU A 524 15.57 3.32 20.52
C GLU A 524 16.62 4.35 20.97
N ALA A 525 17.42 4.87 20.04
CA ALA A 525 18.46 5.84 20.34
C ALA A 525 17.94 7.22 20.78
N ILE A 526 16.67 7.55 20.46
CA ILE A 526 16.06 8.85 20.77
C ILE A 526 14.96 8.77 21.83
N VAL A 527 14.56 7.57 22.29
CA VAL A 527 13.48 7.40 23.28
C VAL A 527 13.76 8.18 24.58
N ASP A 528 14.98 8.07 25.10
CA ASP A 528 15.43 8.83 26.29
C ASP A 528 15.28 10.34 26.09
N ASP A 529 15.61 10.84 24.90
CA ASP A 529 15.49 12.26 24.59
C ASP A 529 14.02 12.69 24.55
N LEU A 530 13.15 11.89 23.93
CA LEU A 530 11.71 12.16 23.87
C LEU A 530 11.06 12.20 25.26
N CYS A 531 11.44 11.30 26.16
CA CYS A 531 10.96 11.26 27.54
C CYS A 531 11.35 12.52 28.35
N SER A 532 12.36 13.27 27.92
CA SER A 532 12.78 14.51 28.57
C SER A 532 11.95 15.74 28.14
N LEU A 533 11.23 15.66 27.01
CA LEU A 533 10.45 16.76 26.43
C LEU A 533 9.09 16.92 27.11
N LYS A 534 9.02 17.79 28.13
CA LYS A 534 7.80 17.98 28.95
C LYS A 534 6.70 18.78 28.27
N GLU A 535 7.06 19.65 27.32
CA GLU A 535 6.10 20.50 26.61
C GLU A 535 5.54 19.85 25.34
N LEU A 536 5.99 18.65 25.00
CA LEU A 536 5.55 17.94 23.81
C LEU A 536 4.04 17.66 23.87
N ARG A 537 3.32 18.07 22.83
CA ARG A 537 1.87 17.87 22.67
C ARG A 537 1.53 17.09 21.41
N THR A 538 2.36 17.17 20.37
CA THR A 538 2.16 16.46 19.10
C THR A 538 3.40 15.63 18.78
N LEU A 539 3.21 14.34 18.55
CA LEU A 539 4.30 13.42 18.21
C LEU A 539 3.92 12.47 17.07
N GLN A 540 4.69 12.46 15.99
CA GLN A 540 4.60 11.43 14.94
C GLN A 540 5.90 10.65 14.85
N LEU A 541 5.83 9.32 14.93
CA LEU A 541 6.97 8.42 14.82
C LEU A 541 6.64 7.15 14.05
N TYR A 542 7.64 6.64 13.34
CA TYR A 542 7.71 5.26 12.88
C TYR A 542 8.50 4.41 13.88
N LEU A 543 8.00 3.21 14.19
CA LEU A 543 8.52 2.30 15.21
C LEU A 543 8.65 0.91 14.58
N PRO A 544 9.85 0.46 14.16
CA PRO A 544 10.03 -0.83 13.49
C PRO A 544 9.60 -2.02 14.35
N THR A 545 9.74 -1.89 15.67
CA THR A 545 9.31 -2.85 16.69
C THR A 545 8.38 -2.15 17.70
N ALA A 546 7.66 -2.94 18.50
CA ALA A 546 6.79 -2.41 19.53
C ALA A 546 7.48 -2.19 20.89
N GLU A 547 8.73 -2.62 21.05
CA GLU A 547 9.47 -2.52 22.32
C GLU A 547 9.61 -1.06 22.81
N PRO A 548 9.95 -0.07 21.96
CA PRO A 548 10.09 1.32 22.39
C PRO A 548 8.80 1.94 22.93
N LEU A 549 7.64 1.38 22.58
CA LEU A 549 6.36 1.87 23.07
C LEU A 549 6.22 1.73 24.59
N GLU A 550 6.85 0.72 25.19
CA GLU A 550 6.74 0.49 26.64
C GLU A 550 7.30 1.68 27.43
N GLU A 551 8.42 2.25 26.97
CA GLU A 551 9.03 3.43 27.58
C GLU A 551 8.25 4.71 27.24
N LEU A 552 7.77 4.83 25.99
CA LEU A 552 6.97 5.98 25.55
C LEU A 552 5.58 6.04 26.24
N THR A 553 5.13 4.98 26.92
CA THR A 553 3.88 5.01 27.70
C THR A 553 3.79 6.16 28.70
N LEU A 554 4.94 6.62 29.22
CA LEU A 554 5.02 7.70 30.20
C LEU A 554 4.62 9.07 29.64
N ILE A 555 4.76 9.29 28.32
CA ILE A 555 4.45 10.59 27.69
C ILE A 555 3.04 10.65 27.10
N PHE A 556 2.39 9.52 26.82
CA PHE A 556 1.09 9.49 26.14
C PHE A 556 -0.03 10.29 26.81
N PRO A 557 -0.17 10.33 28.16
CA PRO A 557 -1.19 11.15 28.80
C PRO A 557 -1.04 12.65 28.54
N GLY A 558 0.18 13.12 28.25
CA GLY A 558 0.49 14.52 27.95
C GLY A 558 0.30 14.92 26.48
N LEU A 559 0.19 13.93 25.57
CA LEU A 559 0.05 14.19 24.13
C LEU A 559 -1.41 14.54 23.77
N ALA A 560 -1.57 15.73 23.20
CA ALA A 560 -2.82 16.17 22.59
C ALA A 560 -3.07 15.41 21.27
N ASN A 561 -2.02 15.21 20.47
CA ASN A 561 -2.07 14.51 19.18
C ASN A 561 -0.91 13.52 19.08
N PHE A 562 -1.15 12.38 18.45
CA PHE A 562 -0.05 11.47 18.09
C PHE A 562 -0.36 10.65 16.84
N ARG A 563 0.70 10.26 16.13
CA ARG A 563 0.61 9.31 15.02
C ARG A 563 1.76 8.32 15.12
N PHE A 564 1.43 7.09 15.49
CA PHE A 564 2.41 6.01 15.57
C PHE A 564 2.17 4.99 14.48
N THR A 565 3.23 4.65 13.77
CA THR A 565 3.24 3.51 12.84
C THR A 565 4.19 2.47 13.40
N VAL A 566 3.66 1.32 13.80
CA VAL A 566 4.37 0.27 14.53
C VAL A 566 4.47 -0.98 13.67
N GLY A 567 5.66 -1.58 13.62
CA GLY A 567 5.96 -2.78 12.85
C GLY A 567 6.58 -2.48 11.50
N ARG A 568 7.37 -3.45 11.00
CA ARG A 568 8.08 -3.32 9.73
C ARG A 568 7.10 -3.34 8.57
N HIS A 569 7.24 -2.40 7.65
CA HIS A 569 6.52 -2.46 6.38
C HIS A 569 7.24 -3.47 5.47
N GLU A 570 6.54 -4.53 5.08
CA GLU A 570 7.00 -5.38 3.98
C GLU A 570 6.50 -4.74 2.68
N GLU A 571 7.37 -4.57 1.69
CA GLU A 571 6.98 -3.99 0.40
C GLU A 571 5.84 -4.79 -0.24
N HIS A 572 4.73 -4.11 -0.52
CA HIS A 572 3.76 -4.60 -1.47
C HIS A 572 4.05 -3.97 -2.83
N PHE A 573 4.07 -4.79 -3.88
CA PHE A 573 4.20 -4.30 -5.26
C PHE A 573 3.02 -3.42 -5.72
N ILE A 574 1.90 -3.42 -4.99
CA ILE A 574 0.70 -2.60 -5.22
C ILE A 574 0.05 -2.36 -3.85
N SER A 575 -0.18 -1.10 -3.45
CA SER A 575 -1.00 -0.80 -2.27
C SER A 575 -2.41 -1.33 -2.52
N ARG A 576 -2.87 -2.24 -1.65
CA ARG A 576 -4.26 -2.72 -1.68
C ARG A 576 -5.23 -1.79 -0.97
N LEU A 577 -4.73 -0.69 -0.43
CA LEU A 577 -5.54 0.37 0.16
C LEU A 577 -5.85 1.42 -0.92
N PRO A 578 -7.13 1.69 -1.22
CA PRO A 578 -7.49 2.78 -2.12
C PRO A 578 -6.99 4.13 -1.60
N GLN A 579 -6.56 4.98 -2.53
CA GLN A 579 -5.94 6.27 -2.22
C GLN A 579 -6.86 7.17 -1.39
N ASP A 580 -8.17 7.17 -1.63
CA ASP A 580 -9.15 7.94 -0.87
C ASP A 580 -9.20 7.53 0.61
N VAL A 581 -9.13 6.22 0.90
CA VAL A 581 -9.10 5.70 2.28
C VAL A 581 -7.76 6.00 2.94
N GLU A 582 -6.67 5.89 2.19
CA GLU A 582 -5.33 6.21 2.66
C GLU A 582 -5.18 7.70 3.00
N GLU A 583 -5.64 8.59 2.11
CA GLU A 583 -5.70 10.04 2.33
C GLU A 583 -6.55 10.40 3.54
N GLU A 584 -7.72 9.77 3.70
CA GLU A 584 -8.56 9.99 4.88
C GLU A 584 -7.84 9.59 6.17
N PHE A 585 -7.16 8.44 6.18
CA PHE A 585 -6.45 7.97 7.35
C PHE A 585 -5.17 8.79 7.63
N ASN A 586 -4.56 9.36 6.61
CA ASN A 586 -3.38 10.23 6.71
C ASN A 586 -3.73 11.70 6.99
N ASN A 587 -5.00 12.09 6.88
CA ASN A 587 -5.44 13.45 7.15
C ASN A 587 -5.30 13.82 8.65
N ARG A 588 -4.31 14.66 8.94
CA ARG A 588 -3.97 15.13 10.30
C ARG A 588 -5.00 16.09 10.89
N GLU A 589 -5.78 16.80 10.06
CA GLU A 589 -6.84 17.70 10.54
C GLU A 589 -8.07 16.94 11.03
N LYS A 590 -8.31 15.74 10.48
CA LYS A 590 -9.46 14.91 10.85
C LYS A 590 -9.15 13.91 11.96
N LEU A 591 -7.91 13.40 12.03
CA LEU A 591 -7.52 12.33 12.92
C LEU A 591 -6.32 12.73 13.80
N GLU A 592 -6.63 13.04 15.06
CA GLU A 592 -5.69 13.56 16.07
C GLU A 592 -4.78 12.48 16.68
N LYS A 593 -5.35 11.31 17.02
CA LYS A 593 -4.66 10.23 17.75
C LYS A 593 -4.76 8.92 16.98
N VAL A 594 -3.69 8.57 16.30
CA VAL A 594 -3.66 7.50 15.30
C VAL A 594 -2.62 6.46 15.64
N LEU A 595 -3.03 5.19 15.63
CA LEU A 595 -2.15 4.04 15.73
C LEU A 595 -2.30 3.15 14.49
N LYS A 596 -1.21 2.97 13.75
CA LYS A 596 -1.08 1.95 12.71
C LYS A 596 -0.23 0.80 13.27
N TYR A 597 -0.72 -0.42 13.19
CA TYR A 597 0.03 -1.63 13.56
C TYR A 597 0.12 -2.58 12.37
N LEU A 598 1.34 -2.73 11.85
CA LEU A 598 1.65 -3.42 10.61
C LEU A 598 2.42 -4.71 10.90
N ASN A 599 2.10 -5.80 10.19
CA ASN A 599 2.84 -7.06 10.22
C ASN A 599 3.09 -7.63 11.64
N GLY A 600 2.18 -7.34 12.60
CA GLY A 600 2.30 -7.81 13.97
C GLY A 600 2.20 -9.32 14.10
N ASN A 601 3.10 -9.93 14.88
CA ASN A 601 3.09 -11.36 15.20
C ASN A 601 2.60 -11.65 16.64
N SER A 602 2.35 -10.61 17.42
CA SER A 602 1.94 -10.66 18.82
C SER A 602 1.18 -9.37 19.16
N ILE A 603 0.59 -9.30 20.36
CA ILE A 603 -0.08 -8.10 20.88
C ILE A 603 0.71 -7.60 22.09
N PRO A 604 1.68 -6.68 21.91
CA PRO A 604 2.50 -6.13 22.98
C PRO A 604 1.71 -5.19 23.88
N ASN A 605 2.10 -5.11 25.16
CA ASN A 605 1.45 -4.21 26.13
C ASN A 605 1.51 -2.75 25.70
N GLY A 606 2.65 -2.29 25.17
CA GLY A 606 2.81 -0.93 24.64
C GLY A 606 1.76 -0.57 23.57
N VAL A 607 1.46 -1.49 22.64
CA VAL A 607 0.42 -1.29 21.61
C VAL A 607 -0.96 -1.12 22.26
N THR A 608 -1.29 -1.96 23.25
CA THR A 608 -2.58 -1.88 23.95
C THR A 608 -2.73 -0.64 24.82
N GLU A 609 -1.63 -0.13 25.41
CA GLU A 609 -1.63 1.11 26.19
C GLU A 609 -1.85 2.33 25.29
N VAL A 610 -1.17 2.42 24.13
CA VAL A 610 -1.44 3.48 23.14
C VAL A 610 -2.89 3.45 22.68
N LEU A 611 -3.43 2.25 22.45
CA LEU A 611 -4.78 2.05 21.93
C LEU A 611 -5.85 2.66 22.85
N LYS A 612 -5.64 2.66 24.19
CA LYS A 612 -6.54 3.30 25.18
C LYS A 612 -6.81 4.78 24.90
N HIS A 613 -5.85 5.45 24.27
CA HIS A 613 -5.88 6.88 23.97
C HIS A 613 -6.12 7.17 22.49
N ALA A 614 -6.13 6.17 21.61
CA ALA A 614 -6.26 6.35 20.17
C ALA A 614 -7.71 6.60 19.75
N ASN A 615 -7.90 7.47 18.75
CA ASN A 615 -9.18 7.70 18.07
C ASN A 615 -9.28 6.95 16.75
N ALA A 616 -8.15 6.63 16.13
CA ALA A 616 -8.11 5.80 14.93
C ALA A 616 -7.12 4.64 15.08
N PHE A 617 -7.54 3.46 14.64
CA PHE A 617 -6.73 2.26 14.67
C PHE A 617 -6.71 1.57 13.31
N PHE A 618 -5.52 1.42 12.74
CA PHE A 618 -5.29 0.69 11.50
C PHE A 618 -4.47 -0.55 11.79
N LEU A 619 -5.08 -1.72 11.59
CA LEU A 619 -4.43 -3.01 11.74
C LEU A 619 -4.24 -3.65 10.37
N GLN A 620 -2.99 -3.94 10.01
CA GLN A 620 -2.66 -4.56 8.73
C GLN A 620 -1.79 -5.79 8.93
N ARG A 621 -2.15 -6.90 8.27
CA ARG A 621 -1.36 -8.14 8.20
C ARG A 621 -0.93 -8.67 9.57
N HIS A 622 -1.82 -8.60 10.56
CA HIS A 622 -1.55 -9.23 11.84
C HIS A 622 -1.67 -10.76 11.73
N TRP A 623 -0.63 -11.48 12.16
CA TRP A 623 -0.45 -12.91 11.86
C TRP A 623 -1.07 -13.86 12.88
N THR A 624 -1.30 -13.43 14.12
CA THR A 624 -1.70 -14.34 15.22
C THR A 624 -3.06 -14.06 15.83
N ALA A 625 -3.44 -12.78 15.97
CA ALA A 625 -4.72 -12.38 16.52
C ALA A 625 -5.89 -12.93 15.70
N LYS A 626 -6.93 -13.42 16.39
CA LYS A 626 -8.13 -14.01 15.77
C LYS A 626 -9.33 -13.07 15.81
N SER A 627 -9.26 -12.01 16.61
CA SER A 627 -10.28 -10.97 16.73
C SER A 627 -9.68 -9.67 17.28
N LEU A 628 -10.38 -8.54 17.11
CA LEU A 628 -10.03 -7.29 17.77
C LEU A 628 -10.19 -7.37 19.29
N SER A 629 -11.06 -8.27 19.79
CA SER A 629 -11.26 -8.46 21.24
C SER A 629 -9.96 -8.79 21.98
N GLU A 630 -8.99 -9.44 21.32
CA GLU A 630 -7.69 -9.79 21.90
C GLU A 630 -6.81 -8.58 22.22
N PHE A 631 -7.05 -7.43 21.59
CA PHE A 631 -6.41 -6.16 21.94
C PHE A 631 -7.00 -5.52 23.20
N GLY A 632 -8.01 -6.15 23.80
CA GLY A 632 -8.72 -5.70 24.99
C GLY A 632 -9.78 -4.67 24.68
N ASN A 633 -11.07 -5.06 24.79
CA ASN A 633 -12.20 -4.19 24.50
C ASN A 633 -12.18 -2.86 25.29
N LYS A 634 -11.66 -2.87 26.53
CA LYS A 634 -11.49 -1.66 27.36
C LYS A 634 -10.50 -0.66 26.75
N ASN A 635 -9.54 -1.15 25.96
CA ASN A 635 -8.53 -0.35 25.31
C ASN A 635 -9.05 0.34 24.05
N MET A 636 -10.15 -0.12 23.46
CA MET A 636 -10.69 0.47 22.22
C MET A 636 -11.91 1.37 22.45
N THR A 637 -12.11 1.86 23.67
CA THR A 637 -13.29 2.66 24.06
C THR A 637 -13.33 4.05 23.41
N GLN A 638 -12.20 4.60 22.98
CA GLN A 638 -12.10 5.91 22.33
C GLN A 638 -11.95 5.85 20.80
N VAL A 639 -11.83 4.64 20.24
CA VAL A 639 -11.63 4.43 18.81
C VAL A 639 -12.92 4.73 18.06
N LYS A 640 -12.86 5.73 17.18
CA LYS A 640 -13.95 6.19 16.30
C LYS A 640 -13.79 5.67 14.88
N PHE A 641 -12.57 5.49 14.40
CA PHE A 641 -12.29 4.94 13.07
C PHE A 641 -11.37 3.71 13.18
N CYS A 642 -11.85 2.56 12.73
CA CYS A 642 -11.04 1.35 12.62
C CYS A 642 -10.96 0.86 11.17
N LEU A 643 -9.74 0.57 10.72
CA LEU A 643 -9.43 -0.06 9.45
C LEU A 643 -8.69 -1.37 9.72
N VAL A 644 -9.20 -2.49 9.21
CA VAL A 644 -8.56 -3.80 9.33
C VAL A 644 -8.34 -4.39 7.94
N MET A 645 -7.11 -4.80 7.65
CA MET A 645 -6.73 -5.26 6.32
C MET A 645 -5.78 -6.46 6.36
N GLU A 646 -6.06 -7.49 5.56
CA GLU A 646 -5.19 -8.67 5.38
C GLU A 646 -4.84 -9.44 6.68
N CYS A 647 -5.63 -9.30 7.74
CA CYS A 647 -5.47 -10.08 8.98
C CYS A 647 -6.06 -11.47 8.83
N ASN A 648 -5.29 -12.37 8.21
CA ASN A 648 -5.82 -13.65 7.71
C ASN A 648 -6.24 -14.65 8.79
N GLU A 649 -5.81 -14.53 10.04
CA GLU A 649 -6.23 -15.43 11.13
C GLU A 649 -7.54 -15.01 11.81
N PHE A 650 -8.13 -13.88 11.40
CA PHE A 650 -9.40 -13.43 11.94
C PHE A 650 -10.55 -14.30 11.43
N TRP A 651 -11.28 -14.90 12.37
CA TRP A 651 -12.53 -15.63 12.11
C TRP A 651 -13.75 -14.73 12.28
N SER A 652 -13.68 -13.83 13.27
CA SER A 652 -14.66 -12.78 13.52
C SER A 652 -13.95 -11.49 13.95
N ILE A 653 -14.49 -10.33 13.59
CA ILE A 653 -13.93 -9.04 14.03
C ILE A 653 -14.04 -8.92 15.54
N ILE A 654 -15.19 -9.28 16.11
CA ILE A 654 -15.42 -9.33 17.55
C ILE A 654 -15.84 -10.74 17.95
N ASP A 655 -15.10 -11.32 18.90
CA ASP A 655 -15.47 -12.56 19.57
C ASP A 655 -15.80 -12.25 21.04
N SER A 656 -17.07 -12.42 21.41
CA SER A 656 -17.56 -12.27 22.79
C SER A 656 -17.78 -13.61 23.50
N GLU A 657 -17.51 -14.76 22.87
CA GLU A 657 -17.62 -16.08 23.51
C GLU A 657 -16.39 -16.43 24.36
N GLN A 658 -15.24 -15.81 24.07
CA GLN A 658 -14.00 -16.01 24.83
C GLN A 658 -14.13 -15.63 26.31
N PHE A 659 -15.12 -14.81 26.67
CA PHE A 659 -15.38 -14.37 28.06
C PHE A 659 -16.10 -15.42 28.92
N ASN A 660 -16.69 -16.46 28.31
CA ASN A 660 -17.43 -17.48 29.06
C ASN A 660 -16.58 -18.69 29.48
N GLN A 661 -15.31 -18.79 29.05
CA GLN A 661 -14.44 -19.95 29.33
C GLN A 661 -13.73 -19.91 30.70
N GLY A 662 -14.07 -18.95 31.57
CA GLY A 662 -13.56 -18.89 32.95
C GLY A 662 -14.51 -19.43 34.03
N LYS A 663 -15.75 -19.79 33.70
CA LYS A 663 -16.74 -20.30 34.67
C LYS A 663 -16.80 -21.83 34.67
N ASP A 664 -15.69 -22.46 35.05
CA ASP A 664 -15.80 -23.80 35.63
C ASP A 664 -16.52 -23.66 36.98
N GLY A 665 -17.65 -24.34 37.11
CA GLY A 665 -18.63 -24.14 38.19
C GLY A 665 -18.20 -24.56 39.60
N ARG A 666 -17.12 -23.97 40.15
CA ARG A 666 -16.79 -23.97 41.58
C ARG A 666 -15.98 -22.74 41.95
N GLY A 667 -16.58 -21.86 42.75
CA GLY A 667 -15.84 -20.80 43.45
C GLY A 667 -16.66 -19.52 43.59
N GLU A 668 -17.47 -19.46 44.63
CA GLU A 668 -17.87 -18.19 45.22
C GLU A 668 -16.60 -17.50 45.74
N SER A 669 -16.16 -16.46 45.04
CA SER A 669 -15.32 -15.42 45.63
C SER A 669 -15.95 -14.08 45.25
N GLU A 670 -16.62 -13.51 46.24
CA GLU A 670 -17.08 -12.13 46.29
C GLU A 670 -15.87 -11.18 46.10
N ASP A 671 -16.09 -10.02 45.47
CA ASP A 671 -15.13 -8.95 45.18
C ASP A 671 -14.47 -8.92 43.76
N PHE A 672 -15.23 -9.25 42.71
CA PHE A 672 -14.96 -8.70 41.38
C PHE A 672 -16.13 -7.81 40.95
N GLU A 673 -15.84 -6.52 40.74
CA GLU A 673 -16.76 -5.54 40.18
C GLU A 673 -17.49 -6.13 38.96
N TYR A 674 -18.82 -6.10 39.00
CA TYR A 674 -19.71 -6.26 37.85
C TYR A 674 -19.32 -5.20 36.81
N PHE A 675 -18.33 -5.50 35.97
CA PHE A 675 -18.06 -4.68 34.80
C PHE A 675 -19.24 -4.87 33.85
N ASP A 676 -19.84 -3.76 33.45
CA ASP A 676 -20.88 -3.70 32.43
C ASP A 676 -20.28 -4.17 31.10
N GLU A 677 -20.30 -5.49 30.87
CA GLU A 677 -19.84 -6.22 29.68
C GLU A 677 -20.66 -5.87 28.40
N ALA A 678 -21.41 -4.77 28.41
CA ALA A 678 -22.46 -4.46 27.45
C ALA A 678 -22.01 -3.63 26.23
N ASN A 679 -20.90 -2.89 26.31
CA ASN A 679 -20.57 -1.87 25.31
C ASN A 679 -19.19 -2.04 24.66
N VAL A 680 -19.05 -3.02 23.76
CA VAL A 680 -17.83 -3.22 22.96
C VAL A 680 -17.87 -2.29 21.75
N LEU A 681 -16.79 -1.52 21.55
CA LEU A 681 -16.63 -0.57 20.43
C LEU A 681 -17.80 0.43 20.31
N GLY A 682 -18.35 0.89 21.45
CA GLY A 682 -19.47 1.83 21.47
C GLY A 682 -19.21 3.18 20.81
N SER A 683 -17.96 3.64 20.81
CA SER A 683 -17.55 4.92 20.20
C SER A 683 -17.24 4.82 18.72
N LEU A 684 -17.23 3.60 18.15
CA LEU A 684 -16.84 3.38 16.77
C LEU A 684 -17.87 3.99 15.81
N GLU A 685 -17.43 4.91 14.97
CA GLU A 685 -18.25 5.60 13.96
C GLU A 685 -18.03 5.02 12.56
N ARG A 686 -16.80 4.58 12.24
CA ARG A 686 -16.45 4.02 10.93
C ARG A 686 -15.62 2.75 11.07
N LEU A 687 -16.07 1.69 10.40
CA LEU A 687 -15.37 0.42 10.31
C LEU A 687 -15.17 0.02 8.85
N ILE A 688 -13.92 -0.16 8.45
CA ILE A 688 -13.55 -0.64 7.12
C ILE A 688 -12.77 -1.95 7.27
N ILE A 689 -13.21 -2.99 6.57
CA ILE A 689 -12.61 -4.32 6.61
C ILE A 689 -12.28 -4.73 5.16
N ARG A 690 -11.03 -5.10 4.90
CA ARG A 690 -10.56 -5.44 3.55
C ARG A 690 -9.71 -6.72 3.52
N TYR A 691 -9.89 -7.53 2.47
CA TYR A 691 -9.02 -8.68 2.16
C TYR A 691 -8.90 -9.70 3.31
N MET A 692 -10.01 -10.04 3.96
CA MET A 692 -10.03 -10.96 5.11
C MET A 692 -10.28 -12.41 4.66
N LYS A 693 -9.20 -13.21 4.55
CA LYS A 693 -9.26 -14.57 3.97
C LYS A 693 -10.12 -15.58 4.75
N ASN A 694 -10.07 -15.53 6.08
CA ASN A 694 -10.73 -16.53 6.94
C ASN A 694 -11.99 -16.04 7.66
N MET A 695 -12.35 -14.75 7.54
CA MET A 695 -13.45 -14.18 8.30
C MET A 695 -14.80 -14.77 7.86
N GLU A 696 -15.55 -15.31 8.81
CA GLU A 696 -16.86 -15.97 8.59
C GLU A 696 -18.04 -15.11 9.06
N SER A 697 -17.82 -14.25 10.06
CA SER A 697 -18.80 -13.30 10.59
C SER A 697 -18.14 -12.00 11.08
N ILE A 698 -18.90 -10.92 11.26
CA ILE A 698 -18.39 -9.73 11.95
C ILE A 698 -18.36 -9.94 13.46
N TRP A 699 -19.40 -10.58 13.99
CA TRP A 699 -19.58 -10.80 15.41
C TRP A 699 -19.80 -12.27 15.72
N LYS A 700 -19.23 -12.73 16.83
CA LYS A 700 -19.44 -14.05 17.39
C LYS A 700 -19.77 -13.93 18.88
N GLY A 701 -20.80 -14.64 19.34
CA GLY A 701 -21.29 -14.60 20.72
C GLY A 701 -22.40 -13.58 20.98
N PRO A 702 -22.87 -13.45 22.24
CA PRO A 702 -23.92 -12.51 22.61
C PRO A 702 -23.44 -11.06 22.43
N ILE A 703 -24.33 -10.21 21.95
CA ILE A 703 -24.06 -8.79 21.72
C ILE A 703 -24.63 -8.00 22.90
N GLY A 704 -23.76 -7.29 23.61
CA GLY A 704 -24.15 -6.42 24.71
C GLY A 704 -24.91 -5.19 24.23
N LYS A 705 -25.79 -4.65 25.08
CA LYS A 705 -26.58 -3.45 24.76
C LYS A 705 -25.66 -2.23 24.62
N GLY A 706 -25.73 -1.56 23.46
CA GLY A 706 -24.93 -0.37 23.16
C GLY A 706 -23.65 -0.63 22.36
N SER A 707 -23.27 -1.90 22.18
CA SER A 707 -22.13 -2.27 21.32
C SER A 707 -22.35 -1.82 19.87
N LEU A 708 -21.38 -1.14 19.26
CA LEU A 708 -21.47 -0.54 17.91
C LEU A 708 -22.60 0.49 17.73
N SER A 709 -23.13 1.07 18.82
CA SER A 709 -24.29 1.97 18.73
C SER A 709 -24.04 3.28 17.97
N ASN A 710 -22.80 3.78 17.94
CA ASN A 710 -22.43 4.98 17.19
C ASN A 710 -21.95 4.69 15.75
N LEU A 711 -21.97 3.44 15.30
CA LEU A 711 -21.46 3.07 13.98
C LEU A 711 -22.32 3.74 12.89
N LYS A 712 -21.71 4.63 12.10
CA LYS A 712 -22.31 5.37 10.99
C LYS A 712 -21.97 4.74 9.64
N SER A 713 -20.77 4.21 9.48
CA SER A 713 -20.31 3.62 8.21
C SER A 713 -19.68 2.25 8.43
N LEU A 714 -20.14 1.26 7.68
CA LEU A 714 -19.57 -0.08 7.62
C LEU A 714 -19.24 -0.45 6.18
N ALA A 715 -17.97 -0.74 5.90
CA ALA A 715 -17.50 -1.15 4.57
C ALA A 715 -16.73 -2.47 4.64
N LEU A 716 -17.11 -3.43 3.80
CA LEU A 716 -16.48 -4.75 3.67
C LEU A 716 -16.07 -4.98 2.23
N HIS A 717 -14.80 -5.27 2.01
CA HIS A 717 -14.24 -5.53 0.68
C HIS A 717 -13.46 -6.84 0.68
N THR A 718 -13.73 -7.72 -0.27
CA THR A 718 -12.98 -8.97 -0.49
C THR A 718 -12.91 -9.85 0.77
N CYS A 719 -14.06 -10.36 1.21
CA CYS A 719 -14.17 -11.27 2.36
C CYS A 719 -14.76 -12.62 1.92
N PRO A 720 -13.95 -13.55 1.36
CA PRO A 720 -14.44 -14.71 0.61
C PRO A 720 -15.12 -15.80 1.45
N LYS A 721 -14.94 -15.81 2.77
CA LYS A 721 -15.60 -16.76 3.68
C LYS A 721 -16.80 -16.18 4.43
N LEU A 722 -17.09 -14.89 4.27
CA LEU A 722 -18.20 -14.24 4.95
C LEU A 722 -19.53 -14.82 4.44
N THR A 723 -20.32 -15.37 5.35
CA THR A 723 -21.60 -16.03 5.00
C THR A 723 -22.82 -15.20 5.39
N THR A 724 -22.72 -14.47 6.50
CA THR A 724 -23.79 -13.59 7.00
C THR A 724 -23.16 -12.35 7.63
N LEU A 725 -23.86 -11.22 7.52
CA LEU A 725 -23.34 -9.93 7.98
C LEU A 725 -23.83 -9.58 9.39
N PHE A 726 -25.15 -9.65 9.59
CA PHE A 726 -25.83 -9.28 10.83
C PHE A 726 -26.62 -10.45 11.40
N THR A 727 -26.72 -10.50 12.73
CA THR A 727 -27.78 -11.24 13.42
C THR A 727 -28.89 -10.27 13.83
N VAL A 728 -30.10 -10.78 14.09
CA VAL A 728 -31.23 -9.95 14.53
C VAL A 728 -30.90 -9.17 15.80
N ASP A 729 -30.16 -9.78 16.73
CA ASP A 729 -29.75 -9.15 17.98
C ASP A 729 -28.77 -7.98 17.76
N MET A 730 -27.94 -8.07 16.72
CA MET A 730 -26.98 -7.03 16.32
C MET A 730 -27.67 -5.80 15.75
N LEU A 731 -28.73 -6.01 14.96
CA LEU A 731 -29.50 -4.93 14.34
C LEU A 731 -30.16 -4.00 15.36
N ILE A 732 -30.44 -4.48 16.58
CA ILE A 732 -31.02 -3.67 17.66
C ILE A 732 -30.06 -2.54 18.07
N ASN A 733 -28.75 -2.77 18.00
CA ASN A 733 -27.76 -1.78 18.41
C ASN A 733 -27.39 -0.79 17.29
N LEU A 734 -27.45 -1.20 16.02
CA LEU A 734 -27.01 -0.42 14.85
C LEU A 734 -28.03 0.67 14.46
N THR A 735 -28.31 1.56 15.41
CA THR A 735 -29.34 2.61 15.26
C THR A 735 -28.87 3.81 14.45
N ASN A 736 -27.55 4.06 14.42
CA ASN A 736 -26.93 5.20 13.73
C ASN A 736 -26.27 4.85 12.39
N LEU A 737 -26.38 3.60 11.92
CA LEU A 737 -25.74 3.18 10.67
C LEU A 737 -26.37 3.91 9.49
N GLU A 738 -25.59 4.73 8.79
CA GLU A 738 -25.99 5.56 7.65
C GLU A 738 -25.55 4.97 6.30
N GLU A 739 -24.39 4.31 6.27
CA GLU A 739 -23.80 3.76 5.06
C GLU A 739 -23.33 2.31 5.26
N LEU A 740 -23.74 1.44 4.33
CA LEU A 740 -23.31 0.05 4.26
C LEU A 740 -22.77 -0.27 2.87
N ILE A 741 -21.51 -0.70 2.79
CA ILE A 741 -20.85 -1.13 1.57
C ILE A 741 -20.38 -2.57 1.74
N VAL A 742 -20.78 -3.45 0.83
CA VAL A 742 -20.33 -4.85 0.78
C VAL A 742 -19.92 -5.18 -0.65
N GLU A 743 -18.64 -5.48 -0.84
CA GLU A 743 -18.03 -5.72 -2.14
C GLU A 743 -17.22 -7.03 -2.10
N ASP A 744 -17.34 -7.84 -3.16
CA ASP A 744 -16.53 -9.06 -3.38
C ASP A 744 -16.58 -10.04 -2.17
N CYS A 745 -17.80 -10.33 -1.71
CA CYS A 745 -18.07 -11.32 -0.67
C CYS A 745 -18.84 -12.52 -1.28
N PRO A 746 -18.19 -13.43 -2.02
CA PRO A 746 -18.85 -14.42 -2.87
C PRO A 746 -19.71 -15.47 -2.17
N LYS A 747 -19.51 -15.72 -0.86
CA LYS A 747 -20.29 -16.70 -0.09
C LYS A 747 -21.45 -16.10 0.70
N LEU A 748 -21.63 -14.78 0.64
CA LEU A 748 -22.68 -14.08 1.38
C LEU A 748 -24.04 -14.38 0.72
N ASP A 749 -24.88 -15.17 1.37
CA ASP A 749 -26.19 -15.57 0.86
C ASP A 749 -27.33 -14.66 1.36
N SER A 750 -27.16 -14.08 2.54
CA SER A 750 -28.08 -13.16 3.20
C SER A 750 -27.30 -12.15 4.06
N LEU A 751 -27.71 -10.88 4.06
CA LEU A 751 -27.11 -9.92 5.00
C LEU A 751 -27.54 -10.23 6.44
N VAL A 752 -28.77 -10.73 6.66
CA VAL A 752 -29.28 -11.01 8.01
C VAL A 752 -29.50 -12.50 8.23
N SER A 753 -28.90 -13.03 9.30
CA SER A 753 -29.12 -14.40 9.78
C SER A 753 -30.32 -14.44 10.72
N LEU A 754 -31.40 -15.12 10.30
CA LEU A 754 -32.65 -15.28 11.07
C LEU A 754 -32.60 -16.41 12.12
N LYS A 755 -31.40 -16.87 12.49
CA LYS A 755 -31.22 -18.04 13.37
C LYS A 755 -31.52 -17.77 14.86
N SER A 756 -31.87 -16.54 15.28
CA SER A 756 -32.07 -16.20 16.71
C SER A 756 -33.53 -16.05 17.15
N THR A 757 -33.73 -16.16 18.47
CA THR A 757 -34.98 -16.55 19.14
C THR A 757 -35.95 -15.40 19.39
N GLY A 758 -37.18 -15.50 18.85
CA GLY A 758 -38.40 -14.95 19.45
C GLY A 758 -38.63 -13.43 19.40
N SER A 759 -37.73 -12.61 18.85
CA SER A 759 -37.95 -11.16 18.72
C SER A 759 -38.98 -10.84 17.64
N LYS A 760 -39.95 -9.99 18.00
CA LYS A 760 -41.01 -9.50 17.10
C LYS A 760 -40.42 -8.69 15.93
N PRO A 761 -41.06 -8.68 14.75
CA PRO A 761 -40.62 -7.83 13.64
C PRO A 761 -40.72 -6.35 14.04
N GLY A 762 -39.57 -5.69 14.11
CA GLY A 762 -39.42 -4.24 14.32
C GLY A 762 -38.73 -3.57 13.14
N LEU A 763 -38.72 -2.24 13.11
CA LEU A 763 -37.98 -1.45 12.12
C LEU A 763 -36.50 -1.35 12.53
N PHE A 764 -35.62 -1.92 11.72
CA PHE A 764 -34.17 -1.95 11.95
C PHE A 764 -33.42 -1.01 10.97
N LEU A 765 -32.20 -0.60 11.33
CA LEU A 765 -31.34 0.28 10.51
C LEU A 765 -32.04 1.59 10.09
N ARG A 766 -32.66 2.28 11.05
CA ARG A 766 -33.51 3.47 10.78
C ARG A 766 -32.76 4.63 10.15
N SER A 767 -31.47 4.75 10.39
CA SER A 767 -30.64 5.84 9.88
C SER A 767 -29.98 5.50 8.54
N LEU A 768 -30.17 4.29 8.01
CA LEU A 768 -29.46 3.83 6.81
C LEU A 768 -29.96 4.60 5.59
N LYS A 769 -29.07 5.40 5.01
CA LYS A 769 -29.32 6.23 3.82
C LYS A 769 -28.74 5.61 2.56
N LYS A 770 -27.63 4.86 2.66
CA LYS A 770 -26.91 4.31 1.52
C LYS A 770 -26.62 2.83 1.72
N ILE A 771 -26.95 2.03 0.72
CA ILE A 771 -26.54 0.63 0.65
C ILE A 771 -25.91 0.33 -0.72
N SER A 772 -24.72 -0.27 -0.71
CA SER A 772 -23.99 -0.69 -1.91
C SER A 772 -23.62 -2.16 -1.79
N LEU A 773 -24.18 -2.98 -2.68
CA LEU A 773 -24.01 -4.42 -2.75
C LEU A 773 -23.39 -4.77 -4.11
N LEU A 774 -22.10 -5.13 -4.09
CA LEU A 774 -21.27 -5.24 -5.29
C LEU A 774 -20.61 -6.62 -5.33
N GLU A 775 -20.70 -7.32 -6.48
CA GLU A 775 -20.01 -8.59 -6.70
C GLU A 775 -20.36 -9.67 -5.65
N LEU A 776 -21.66 -9.83 -5.38
CA LEU A 776 -22.20 -10.83 -4.44
C LEU A 776 -22.98 -11.93 -5.18
N PRO A 777 -22.30 -12.90 -5.83
CA PRO A 777 -22.93 -13.92 -6.67
C PRO A 777 -23.92 -14.83 -5.96
N GLU A 778 -23.74 -15.09 -4.66
CA GLU A 778 -24.60 -15.99 -3.88
C GLU A 778 -25.74 -15.28 -3.15
N LEU A 779 -25.75 -13.94 -3.14
CA LEU A 779 -26.73 -13.16 -2.40
C LEU A 779 -28.14 -13.40 -2.95
N ALA A 780 -29.00 -14.00 -2.13
CA ALA A 780 -30.38 -14.32 -2.49
C ALA A 780 -31.43 -13.44 -1.78
N SER A 781 -31.06 -12.80 -0.67
CA SER A 781 -31.94 -11.91 0.09
C SER A 781 -31.14 -10.82 0.82
N ILE A 782 -31.72 -9.61 0.91
CA ILE A 782 -31.11 -8.51 1.69
C ILE A 782 -31.57 -8.61 3.14
N SER A 783 -32.88 -8.66 3.40
CA SER A 783 -33.42 -8.58 4.76
C SER A 783 -34.16 -9.83 5.26
N GLY A 784 -34.33 -10.86 4.42
CA GLY A 784 -35.05 -12.08 4.81
C GLY A 784 -36.50 -11.83 5.23
N SER A 785 -37.17 -10.80 4.68
CA SER A 785 -38.52 -10.31 5.04
C SER A 785 -38.59 -9.42 6.30
N LEU A 786 -37.46 -8.92 6.80
CA LEU A 786 -37.44 -7.86 7.82
C LEU A 786 -37.63 -6.48 7.18
N CYS A 787 -38.32 -5.57 7.86
CA CYS A 787 -38.38 -4.17 7.42
C CYS A 787 -37.11 -3.45 7.91
N ILE A 788 -36.21 -3.18 6.98
CA ILE A 788 -34.93 -2.52 7.21
C ILE A 788 -34.86 -1.23 6.39
N ALA A 789 -34.06 -0.25 6.86
CA ALA A 789 -33.73 0.94 6.10
C ALA A 789 -34.94 1.80 5.63
N PRO A 790 -35.83 2.25 6.54
CA PRO A 790 -36.99 3.07 6.19
C PRO A 790 -36.66 4.42 5.56
N ASN A 791 -35.44 4.95 5.78
CA ASN A 791 -34.97 6.24 5.27
C ASN A 791 -33.89 6.08 4.18
N LEU A 792 -33.92 4.95 3.45
CA LEU A 792 -32.94 4.66 2.42
C LEU A 792 -33.06 5.65 1.25
N GLU A 793 -31.99 6.40 0.99
CA GLU A 793 -31.94 7.39 -0.09
C GLU A 793 -31.32 6.81 -1.37
N ARG A 794 -30.37 5.88 -1.24
CA ARG A 794 -29.58 5.34 -2.35
C ARG A 794 -29.35 3.85 -2.19
N MET A 795 -29.63 3.13 -3.27
CA MET A 795 -29.35 1.70 -3.39
C MET A 795 -28.49 1.41 -4.62
N VAL A 796 -27.41 0.66 -4.47
CA VAL A 796 -26.56 0.20 -5.56
C VAL A 796 -26.47 -1.32 -5.50
N ILE A 797 -26.86 -2.00 -6.57
CA ILE A 797 -26.79 -3.46 -6.71
C ILE A 797 -26.10 -3.78 -8.03
N PHE A 798 -24.92 -4.41 -7.97
CA PHE A 798 -24.14 -4.72 -9.17
C PHE A 798 -23.53 -6.11 -9.06
N TYR A 799 -23.76 -6.96 -10.07
CA TYR A 799 -23.23 -8.32 -10.11
C TYR A 799 -23.72 -9.23 -8.97
N CYS A 800 -25.04 -9.16 -8.69
CA CYS A 800 -25.75 -9.99 -7.70
C CYS A 800 -26.83 -10.88 -8.38
N PRO A 801 -26.44 -11.86 -9.21
CA PRO A 801 -27.36 -12.63 -10.07
C PRO A 801 -28.42 -13.46 -9.34
N LYS A 802 -28.18 -13.90 -8.10
CA LYS A 802 -29.16 -14.69 -7.32
C LYS A 802 -30.20 -13.84 -6.60
N LEU A 803 -30.02 -12.51 -6.58
CA LEU A 803 -30.97 -11.59 -6.00
C LEU A 803 -32.11 -11.34 -7.00
N GLU A 804 -32.93 -12.38 -7.20
CA GLU A 804 -34.04 -12.36 -8.16
C GLU A 804 -35.30 -11.68 -7.62
N LYS A 805 -35.36 -11.44 -6.30
CA LYS A 805 -36.55 -10.92 -5.62
C LYS A 805 -36.18 -9.79 -4.67
N LEU A 806 -36.96 -8.72 -4.69
CA LEU A 806 -36.95 -7.67 -3.67
C LEU A 806 -38.32 -7.60 -3.02
N SER A 807 -38.33 -7.44 -1.70
CA SER A 807 -39.54 -7.17 -0.93
C SER A 807 -39.87 -5.68 -1.00
N THR A 808 -41.16 -5.32 -0.99
CA THR A 808 -41.59 -3.93 -0.79
C THR A 808 -41.05 -3.34 0.50
N MET A 809 -40.85 -4.15 1.53
CA MET A 809 -40.28 -3.71 2.79
C MET A 809 -38.80 -3.27 2.68
N GLU A 810 -38.10 -3.66 1.60
CA GLU A 810 -36.70 -3.29 1.34
C GLU A 810 -36.59 -2.03 0.46
N VAL A 811 -37.64 -1.67 -0.30
CA VAL A 811 -37.66 -0.51 -1.21
C VAL A 811 -38.81 0.48 -0.93
N SER A 812 -39.50 0.36 0.21
CA SER A 812 -40.67 1.20 0.56
C SER A 812 -40.30 2.58 1.11
N SER A 813 -39.02 2.93 1.16
CA SER A 813 -38.60 4.24 1.66
C SER A 813 -39.15 5.35 0.77
N THR A 814 -39.87 6.30 1.37
CA THR A 814 -40.34 7.50 0.70
C THR A 814 -39.20 8.45 0.31
N ASP A 815 -38.03 8.27 0.92
CA ASP A 815 -36.85 9.11 0.71
C ASP A 815 -35.91 8.55 -0.37
N LEU A 816 -36.27 7.43 -1.00
CA LEU A 816 -35.46 6.80 -2.03
C LEU A 816 -35.34 7.72 -3.25
N LYS A 817 -34.11 8.15 -3.54
CA LYS A 817 -33.77 9.08 -4.64
C LYS A 817 -33.22 8.35 -5.85
N VAL A 818 -32.50 7.25 -5.65
CA VAL A 818 -31.82 6.57 -6.75
C VAL A 818 -31.60 5.08 -6.47
N ILE A 819 -31.81 4.27 -7.51
CA ILE A 819 -31.44 2.86 -7.54
C ILE A 819 -30.48 2.68 -8.72
N LYS A 820 -29.22 2.29 -8.46
CA LYS A 820 -28.25 1.98 -9.51
C LYS A 820 -28.08 0.47 -9.61
N GLY A 821 -28.13 -0.08 -10.82
CA GLY A 821 -27.87 -1.51 -11.01
C GLY A 821 -27.86 -1.95 -12.46
N GLU A 822 -27.59 -3.22 -12.70
CA GLU A 822 -27.53 -3.75 -14.07
C GLU A 822 -28.93 -3.77 -14.69
N LYS A 823 -29.04 -3.34 -15.95
CA LYS A 823 -30.34 -3.29 -16.63
C LYS A 823 -30.97 -4.69 -16.73
N GLU A 824 -30.16 -5.70 -17.03
CA GLU A 824 -30.63 -7.09 -17.13
C GLU A 824 -31.14 -7.62 -15.79
N TRP A 825 -30.54 -7.18 -14.67
CA TRP A 825 -31.00 -7.53 -13.33
C TRP A 825 -32.35 -6.87 -13.02
N TRP A 826 -32.47 -5.56 -13.29
CA TRP A 826 -33.72 -4.82 -13.08
C TRP A 826 -34.88 -5.39 -13.90
N ASP A 827 -34.65 -5.67 -15.18
CA ASP A 827 -35.67 -6.23 -16.07
C ASP A 827 -36.09 -7.66 -15.68
N ALA A 828 -35.23 -8.42 -14.98
CA ALA A 828 -35.49 -9.78 -14.52
C ALA A 828 -36.05 -9.87 -13.08
N LEU A 829 -36.07 -8.75 -12.35
CA LEU A 829 -36.47 -8.68 -10.96
C LEU A 829 -37.94 -9.05 -10.78
N LYS A 830 -38.22 -9.95 -9.83
CA LYS A 830 -39.59 -10.34 -9.46
C LYS A 830 -40.00 -9.68 -8.16
N TRP A 831 -41.12 -8.99 -8.20
CA TRP A 831 -41.76 -8.39 -7.04
C TRP A 831 -42.70 -9.40 -6.35
N TYR A 832 -42.90 -9.26 -5.03
CA TYR A 832 -43.90 -10.07 -4.31
C TYR A 832 -45.31 -9.69 -4.79
N GLU A 833 -46.04 -10.67 -5.34
CA GLU A 833 -47.34 -10.52 -6.04
C GLU A 833 -48.47 -9.86 -5.22
N SER A 834 -48.30 -9.63 -3.91
CA SER A 834 -49.32 -9.05 -3.03
C SER A 834 -49.14 -7.57 -2.69
N ASP A 835 -48.00 -6.93 -3.00
CA ASP A 835 -47.59 -5.73 -2.25
C ASP A 835 -47.38 -4.45 -3.07
N LEU A 836 -47.41 -4.50 -4.40
CA LEU A 836 -47.14 -3.31 -5.24
C LEU A 836 -48.36 -2.90 -6.05
N SER A 837 -48.79 -1.64 -5.88
CA SER A 837 -49.65 -0.99 -6.86
C SER A 837 -48.84 -0.70 -8.12
N THR A 838 -49.51 -0.71 -9.27
CA THR A 838 -48.90 -0.35 -10.57
C THR A 838 -48.24 1.04 -10.54
N GLU A 839 -48.77 1.96 -9.73
CA GLU A 839 -48.20 3.29 -9.52
C GLU A 839 -46.86 3.28 -8.77
N HIS A 840 -46.65 2.32 -7.85
CA HIS A 840 -45.41 2.21 -7.09
C HIS A 840 -44.28 1.57 -7.92
N GLU A 841 -44.60 0.60 -8.79
CA GLU A 841 -43.64 0.07 -9.77
C GLU A 841 -43.16 1.16 -10.74
N ASP A 842 -44.08 1.97 -11.25
CA ASP A 842 -43.76 3.12 -12.13
C ASP A 842 -42.90 4.18 -11.43
N TYR A 843 -43.11 4.40 -10.12
CA TYR A 843 -42.27 5.28 -9.31
C TYR A 843 -40.84 4.76 -9.22
N LEU A 844 -40.66 3.49 -8.83
CA LEU A 844 -39.34 2.87 -8.69
C LEU A 844 -38.59 2.83 -10.03
N ALA A 845 -39.30 2.58 -11.14
CA ALA A 845 -38.72 2.58 -12.48
C ALA A 845 -38.13 3.94 -12.90
N ARG A 846 -38.67 5.07 -12.38
CA ARG A 846 -38.11 6.41 -12.66
C ARG A 846 -36.84 6.71 -11.87
N LEU A 847 -36.65 6.06 -10.73
CA LEU A 847 -35.45 6.22 -9.89
C LEU A 847 -34.29 5.32 -10.34
N PHE A 848 -34.56 4.35 -11.21
CA PHE A 848 -33.57 3.39 -11.67
C PHE A 848 -32.61 3.99 -12.69
N ILE A 849 -31.31 3.88 -12.41
CA ILE A 849 -30.20 4.28 -13.28
C ILE A 849 -29.39 3.04 -13.67
N PRO A 850 -29.35 2.66 -14.96
CA PRO A 850 -28.64 1.46 -15.39
C PRO A 850 -27.12 1.65 -15.34
N LEU A 851 -26.43 0.72 -14.69
CA LEU A 851 -24.98 0.56 -14.70
C LEU A 851 -24.54 -0.35 -15.85
N ARG A 852 -23.39 -0.04 -16.45
CA ARG A 852 -22.83 -0.81 -17.56
C ARG A 852 -21.56 -1.53 -17.17
N ARG A 853 -21.47 -2.81 -17.56
CA ARG A 853 -20.31 -3.70 -17.29
C ARG A 853 -19.03 -3.32 -18.04
N ASP A 854 -19.15 -2.63 -19.18
CA ASP A 854 -18.03 -2.28 -20.07
C ASP A 854 -17.35 -0.94 -19.70
N ARG A 855 -17.79 -0.30 -18.62
CA ARG A 855 -17.28 1.00 -18.16
C ARG A 855 -16.79 0.87 -16.73
N ASP A 856 -15.84 1.72 -16.36
CA ASP A 856 -15.36 1.81 -14.98
C ASP A 856 -16.53 2.03 -14.01
N LEU A 857 -16.67 1.13 -13.06
CA LEU A 857 -17.75 1.14 -12.07
C LEU A 857 -17.61 2.35 -11.15
N MET A 858 -16.39 2.69 -10.71
CA MET A 858 -16.17 3.81 -9.79
C MET A 858 -16.51 5.15 -10.44
N ALA A 859 -16.16 5.34 -11.72
CA ALA A 859 -16.58 6.49 -12.51
C ALA A 859 -18.10 6.57 -12.76
N GLN A 860 -18.82 5.45 -12.70
CA GLN A 860 -20.30 5.41 -12.82
C GLN A 860 -20.99 5.66 -11.48
N LEU A 861 -20.37 5.25 -10.38
CA LEU A 861 -20.89 5.46 -9.03
C LEU A 861 -20.73 6.91 -8.58
N THR A 862 -19.63 7.57 -8.97
CA THR A 862 -19.32 8.99 -8.68
C THR A 862 -20.07 10.02 -9.53
N LYS A 863 -20.66 9.61 -10.66
CA LYS A 863 -21.59 10.45 -11.42
C LYS A 863 -22.92 10.52 -10.69
N ASP A 864 -23.07 11.56 -9.88
CA ASP A 864 -24.32 11.96 -9.23
C ASP A 864 -24.62 13.44 -9.50
#